data_AF-A0A2D8BZS8-F1
#
_entry.id   AF-A0A2D8BZS8-F1
#
_cell.length_a   1.000
_cell.length_b   1.000
_cell.length_c   1.000
_cell.angle_alpha   90.00
_cell.angle_beta   90.00
_cell.angle_gamma   90.00
#
_symmetry.space_group_name_H-M   'P 1'
#
loop_
_entity.id
_entity.type
_entity.pdbx_description
1 polymer ?
#
loop_
_entity_poly.entity_id
_entity_poly.type
_entity_poly.pdbx_seq_one_letter_code
_entity_poly.pdbx_strand_id
1 'polypeptide(L)'
;MSNPLKTHTDNLQDGGFIFSSSLTNMLEAAHGNGVFMLEDYATGSGIRNTPASLSGAVSKVDASTIRIKGGFAVIDGLLVDFAGGYSSNAPADTFNVDLDNSSYGSALTNGQSVIFVVYVTTDNSTGVKRIGIERSSATSSFPVTPSSFLNEGGALDVDQTVVLALVKADYTNNSTTMKIDIQTIYDVRTFIRPSPIYLGRMSTGAVGATVSDSNRINEHQDLDGMQGGGTENGAFTASNLGALWMSSDPAGEDVLFFSGTQGGSRRTHRLGPNKALVSSPSSDLTFEYDGYNFFILTPSSAITLTPDTSDSAFPPGHVVYVSNLHSSNAITFENGSNDITINGNSGAVIIYNGTAWYTAFSSTSASTAASGASGLIQLSDGSSGFTSDTDLSFTTGTNTLNVGGPIIMSGSLLKAPTGLEFTPTSSNPGTAANTLWKDSSSGYLKLNADAVLTAGNFATLFATSAVGIHSLTAASIASGDFLAIADATDSNTTRKESIDDIATLFAGTGLTASSAVIGIDAAQPTITSIGPSDAAVTIGQNLIVTGDLTVSGSTTTISSTTITVDDKHVELNAVDSPSDANADGGGLILKSASDRSILWSNANDAWTFNQNIYPSADSSFNIGADATRFTAGYFDTVYGAGNFSTITGSGDVAINTNDFVVDTDGSNPAKVGINQATPLAPLQIANLGFGEVTGTLSATDNNGSNVITMALFAVSQFRSAKLLIEVDGDDGSGGGSPGNRVIEAAEAVVTHDGSDGRITTYGVVQSNASETLQATYSVTVSSGNLNLVITPEINSVQYDARVTWQGMVA
;
A
#
# COMPACT_ATOMS: atom_id res chain seq x y z
N MET A 1 -8.38 34.25 -18.25
CA MET A 1 -8.19 32.78 -18.32
C MET A 1 -8.91 32.16 -17.13
N SER A 2 -9.71 31.11 -17.36
CA SER A 2 -10.46 30.43 -16.31
C SER A 2 -9.54 29.71 -15.33
N ASN A 3 -9.63 30.04 -14.04
CA ASN A 3 -9.31 29.12 -12.95
C ASN A 3 -10.50 28.13 -12.82
N PRO A 4 -10.26 26.81 -12.74
CA PRO A 4 -11.28 25.76 -12.75
C PRO A 4 -12.33 25.77 -11.62
N LEU A 5 -12.33 26.76 -10.73
CA LEU A 5 -13.39 27.00 -9.73
C LEU A 5 -14.47 28.01 -10.19
N LYS A 6 -14.45 28.43 -11.46
CA LYS A 6 -15.33 29.48 -12.02
C LYS A 6 -16.83 29.10 -12.10
N THR A 7 -17.25 27.87 -11.81
CA THR A 7 -18.67 27.48 -12.00
C THR A 7 -19.22 26.44 -11.00
N HIS A 8 -18.73 26.37 -9.77
CA HIS A 8 -19.44 25.68 -8.68
C HIS A 8 -20.12 26.71 -7.76
N THR A 9 -21.43 26.83 -7.98
CA THR A 9 -22.52 27.35 -7.15
C THR A 9 -22.23 27.80 -5.71
N ASP A 10 -22.75 29.00 -5.41
CA ASP A 10 -22.94 29.69 -4.13
C ASP A 10 -21.67 30.06 -3.34
N ASN A 11 -20.97 31.04 -3.90
CA ASN A 11 -19.68 31.51 -3.41
C ASN A 11 -19.84 32.35 -2.14
N LEU A 12 -19.07 31.96 -1.12
CA LEU A 12 -18.82 32.68 0.13
C LEU A 12 -18.01 33.95 -0.18
N GLN A 13 -18.71 35.01 -0.58
CA GLN A 13 -18.09 36.34 -0.75
C GLN A 13 -17.85 36.96 0.63
N ASP A 14 -16.69 37.59 0.82
CA ASP A 14 -16.42 38.37 2.03
C ASP A 14 -17.47 39.50 2.14
N GLY A 15 -18.09 39.62 3.31
CA GLY A 15 -19.31 40.40 3.52
C GLY A 15 -20.64 39.66 3.27
N GLY A 16 -20.65 38.38 2.87
CA GLY A 16 -21.86 37.54 2.77
C GLY A 16 -22.36 37.04 4.13
N PHE A 17 -23.66 36.69 4.23
CA PHE A 17 -24.45 36.42 5.45
C PHE A 17 -23.79 35.62 6.61
N ILE A 18 -22.72 34.82 6.37
CA ILE A 18 -22.02 33.99 7.36
C ILE A 18 -20.47 34.10 7.28
N PHE A 19 -19.90 34.87 6.34
CA PHE A 19 -18.44 35.13 6.26
C PHE A 19 -18.13 36.37 7.07
N SER A 20 -18.18 36.10 8.37
CA SER A 20 -18.02 37.00 9.50
C SER A 20 -16.66 37.71 9.45
N SER A 21 -16.63 38.98 9.87
CA SER A 21 -15.41 39.73 10.19
C SER A 21 -14.44 38.97 11.11
N SER A 22 -14.88 37.89 11.77
CA SER A 22 -14.01 36.93 12.44
C SER A 22 -13.05 36.19 11.51
N LEU A 23 -13.46 35.79 10.29
CA LEU A 23 -12.57 35.13 9.33
C LEU A 23 -11.54 36.13 8.76
N THR A 24 -11.98 37.34 8.43
CA THR A 24 -11.11 38.46 8.03
C THR A 24 -10.10 38.75 9.13
N ASN A 25 -10.53 38.92 10.38
CA ASN A 25 -9.62 39.16 11.51
C ASN A 25 -8.65 38.00 11.78
N MET A 26 -9.06 36.75 11.54
CA MET A 26 -8.17 35.60 11.64
C MET A 26 -7.09 35.61 10.54
N LEU A 27 -7.43 36.03 9.32
CA LEU A 27 -6.47 36.22 8.24
C LEU A 27 -5.52 37.40 8.53
N GLU A 28 -6.06 38.52 9.00
CA GLU A 28 -5.28 39.69 9.41
C GLU A 28 -4.32 39.34 10.56
N ALA A 29 -4.75 38.52 11.53
CA ALA A 29 -3.87 38.03 12.58
C ALA A 29 -2.76 37.11 12.10
N ALA A 30 -2.99 36.32 11.05
CA ALA A 30 -1.93 35.56 10.40
C ALA A 30 -0.90 36.48 9.73
N HIS A 31 -1.31 37.66 9.26
CA HIS A 31 -0.41 38.72 8.76
C HIS A 31 0.22 39.57 9.87
N GLY A 32 -0.07 39.27 11.15
CA GLY A 32 0.50 39.99 12.28
C GLY A 32 -0.30 41.22 12.72
N ASN A 33 -1.55 41.36 12.26
CA ASN A 33 -2.47 42.42 12.66
C ASN A 33 -3.49 41.94 13.69
N GLY A 34 -3.66 42.66 14.78
CA GLY A 34 -4.57 42.23 15.84
C GLY A 34 -4.39 43.01 17.13
N VAL A 35 -5.33 42.80 18.05
CA VAL A 35 -5.26 43.42 19.39
C VAL A 35 -4.17 42.74 20.21
N PHE A 36 -3.42 43.50 20.98
CA PHE A 36 -2.37 42.97 21.85
C PHE A 36 -3.00 42.46 23.16
N MET A 37 -2.89 41.16 23.45
CA MET A 37 -3.29 40.58 24.75
C MET A 37 -2.22 40.86 25.79
N LEU A 38 -2.27 42.02 26.41
CA LEU A 38 -1.33 42.35 27.50
C LEU A 38 -1.49 41.38 28.68
N GLU A 39 -2.71 40.93 28.93
CA GLU A 39 -3.02 39.95 29.97
C GLU A 39 -2.31 38.63 29.73
N ASP A 40 -1.96 38.27 28.49
CA ASP A 40 -1.26 37.03 28.17
C ASP A 40 0.19 36.98 28.67
N TYR A 41 0.80 38.15 28.90
CA TYR A 41 2.14 38.32 29.46
C TYR A 41 2.14 38.42 31.01
N ALA A 42 0.97 38.49 31.66
CA ALA A 42 0.83 38.65 33.11
C ALA A 42 0.00 37.53 33.76
N THR A 43 0.66 36.57 34.43
CA THR A 43 0.02 35.38 35.04
C THR A 43 -0.85 35.68 36.26
N GLY A 44 -0.75 36.89 36.84
CA GLY A 44 -1.59 37.37 37.96
C GLY A 44 -2.80 38.22 37.55
N SER A 45 -3.06 38.42 36.25
CA SER A 45 -4.20 39.22 35.78
C SER A 45 -5.53 38.51 36.03
N GLY A 46 -6.36 39.06 36.92
CA GLY A 46 -7.69 38.51 37.25
C GLY A 46 -8.72 38.62 36.13
N ILE A 47 -8.44 39.37 35.06
CA ILE A 47 -9.36 39.59 33.94
C ILE A 47 -9.03 38.75 32.69
N ARG A 48 -7.92 37.99 32.68
CA ARG A 48 -7.49 37.15 31.54
C ARG A 48 -8.59 36.19 31.04
N ASN A 49 -9.34 35.60 31.95
CA ASN A 49 -10.42 34.64 31.63
C ASN A 49 -11.80 35.31 31.54
N THR A 50 -11.86 36.64 31.48
CA THR A 50 -13.11 37.43 31.44
C THR A 50 -13.14 38.27 30.16
N PRO A 51 -13.54 37.70 29.01
CA PRO A 51 -13.43 38.35 27.70
C PRO A 51 -14.01 39.77 27.61
N ALA A 52 -15.14 40.01 28.29
CA ALA A 52 -15.79 41.33 28.33
C ALA A 52 -14.95 42.43 29.01
N SER A 53 -13.91 42.05 29.76
CA SER A 53 -13.01 42.96 30.46
C SER A 53 -11.70 43.23 29.72
N LEU A 54 -11.42 42.52 28.61
CA LEU A 54 -10.18 42.63 27.83
C LEU A 54 -10.23 43.79 26.81
N SER A 55 -9.06 44.22 26.33
CA SER A 55 -8.94 45.29 25.33
C SER A 55 -9.75 45.07 24.07
N GLY A 56 -10.41 46.13 23.58
CA GLY A 56 -11.29 46.09 22.41
C GLY A 56 -12.70 45.58 22.67
N ALA A 57 -13.03 45.12 23.89
CA ALA A 57 -14.38 44.61 24.17
C ALA A 57 -15.41 45.72 23.95
N VAL A 58 -16.50 45.38 23.27
CA VAL A 58 -17.61 46.29 22.97
C VAL A 58 -18.86 45.87 23.75
N SER A 59 -19.52 46.81 24.41
CA SER A 59 -20.73 46.56 25.21
C SER A 59 -21.82 47.62 24.98
N LYS A 60 -23.10 47.24 25.16
CA LYS A 60 -24.25 48.15 25.02
C LYS A 60 -24.38 49.01 26.28
N VAL A 61 -24.50 50.33 26.14
CA VAL A 61 -24.74 51.27 27.25
C VAL A 61 -26.24 51.59 27.35
N ASP A 62 -26.85 51.95 26.23
CA ASP A 62 -28.28 52.23 26.09
C ASP A 62 -28.75 51.83 24.68
N ALA A 63 -29.93 52.30 24.25
CA ALA A 63 -30.52 51.89 22.98
C ALA A 63 -29.65 52.21 21.75
N SER A 64 -28.86 53.29 21.74
CA SER A 64 -28.05 53.68 20.58
C SER A 64 -26.56 53.78 20.86
N THR A 65 -26.14 53.76 22.13
CA THR A 65 -24.75 53.97 22.51
C THR A 65 -24.05 52.65 22.82
N ILE A 66 -22.88 52.46 22.22
CA ILE A 66 -21.92 51.40 22.59
C ILE A 66 -20.75 51.98 23.38
N ARG A 67 -20.13 51.15 24.19
CA ARG A 67 -18.86 51.42 24.87
C ARG A 67 -17.79 50.47 24.40
N ILE A 68 -16.62 51.02 24.11
CA ILE A 68 -15.46 50.27 23.61
C ILE A 68 -14.33 50.41 24.65
N LYS A 69 -13.80 49.28 25.09
CA LYS A 69 -12.63 49.24 25.96
C LYS A 69 -11.35 49.49 25.14
N GLY A 70 -10.52 50.40 25.59
CA GLY A 70 -9.26 50.76 24.92
C GLY A 70 -8.21 49.67 24.95
N GLY A 71 -7.17 49.83 24.14
CA GLY A 71 -6.08 48.87 24.06
C GLY A 71 -5.05 49.25 23.02
N PHE A 72 -4.15 48.30 22.72
CA PHE A 72 -3.20 48.40 21.63
C PHE A 72 -3.52 47.36 20.57
N ALA A 73 -3.33 47.70 19.30
CA ALA A 73 -3.42 46.77 18.19
C ALA A 73 -2.22 46.97 17.26
N VAL A 74 -1.75 45.90 16.61
CA VAL A 74 -0.84 46.04 15.45
C VAL A 74 -1.69 46.04 14.20
N ILE A 75 -1.42 46.98 13.30
CA ILE A 75 -2.04 47.09 11.98
C ILE A 75 -0.93 47.43 11.00
N ASP A 76 -0.77 46.61 9.96
CA ASP A 76 0.30 46.68 8.96
C ASP A 76 1.71 46.84 9.57
N GLY A 77 2.00 46.02 10.59
CA GLY A 77 3.28 46.06 11.32
C GLY A 77 3.46 47.26 12.26
N LEU A 78 2.52 48.21 12.32
CA LEU A 78 2.54 49.38 13.20
C LEU A 78 1.70 49.13 14.46
N LEU A 79 2.27 49.35 15.66
CA LEU A 79 1.53 49.33 16.92
C LEU A 79 0.78 50.66 17.13
N VAL A 80 -0.55 50.60 17.28
CA VAL A 80 -1.43 51.74 17.51
C VAL A 80 -2.26 51.57 18.78
N ASP A 81 -2.48 52.64 19.53
CA ASP A 81 -3.45 52.68 20.65
C ASP A 81 -4.84 53.10 20.16
N PHE A 82 -5.90 52.49 20.71
CA PHE A 82 -7.27 52.76 20.29
C PHE A 82 -8.23 52.92 21.47
N ALA A 83 -9.36 53.62 21.25
CA ALA A 83 -10.43 53.87 22.22
C ALA A 83 -9.95 54.39 23.61
N GLY A 84 -8.85 55.15 23.63
CA GLY A 84 -8.26 55.70 24.85
C GLY A 84 -7.16 54.85 25.48
N GLY A 85 -6.74 53.76 24.82
CA GLY A 85 -5.59 52.95 25.18
C GLY A 85 -5.79 52.05 26.41
N TYR A 86 -4.68 51.56 26.96
CA TYR A 86 -4.64 50.73 28.17
C TYR A 86 -4.01 51.56 29.31
N SER A 87 -4.69 51.75 30.44
CA SER A 87 -4.22 52.59 31.55
C SER A 87 -4.63 52.03 32.91
N SER A 88 -3.83 52.27 33.96
CA SER A 88 -4.13 51.79 35.33
C SER A 88 -4.32 50.27 35.44
N ASN A 89 -3.51 49.49 34.72
CA ASN A 89 -3.53 48.02 34.67
C ASN A 89 -4.81 47.39 34.11
N ALA A 90 -5.67 48.16 33.42
CA ALA A 90 -6.85 47.66 32.71
C ALA A 90 -7.10 48.43 31.39
N PRO A 91 -7.88 47.87 30.46
CA PRO A 91 -8.38 48.62 29.30
C PRO A 91 -9.15 49.88 29.71
N ALA A 92 -8.90 51.04 29.08
CA ALA A 92 -9.67 52.26 29.35
C ALA A 92 -11.15 52.05 29.00
N ASP A 93 -12.07 52.30 29.94
CA ASP A 93 -13.49 51.91 29.78
C ASP A 93 -14.44 53.11 29.71
N THR A 94 -14.01 54.20 29.08
CA THR A 94 -14.76 55.47 29.08
C THR A 94 -15.17 55.95 27.69
N PHE A 95 -14.73 55.26 26.63
CA PHE A 95 -15.07 55.68 25.26
C PHE A 95 -16.42 55.12 24.83
N ASN A 96 -17.41 56.01 24.84
CA ASN A 96 -18.75 55.72 24.34
C ASN A 96 -18.90 56.29 22.93
N VAL A 97 -19.50 55.53 22.03
CA VAL A 97 -19.87 55.99 20.68
C VAL A 97 -21.38 55.86 20.50
N ASP A 98 -22.03 56.98 20.19
CA ASP A 98 -23.45 57.01 19.87
C ASP A 98 -23.64 56.69 18.39
N LEU A 99 -24.33 55.58 18.12
CA LEU A 99 -24.62 55.11 16.77
C LEU A 99 -25.84 55.83 16.17
N ASP A 100 -26.60 56.59 16.95
CA ASP A 100 -27.75 57.39 16.47
C ASP A 100 -27.31 58.72 15.84
N ASN A 101 -26.34 58.64 14.93
CA ASN A 101 -25.71 59.76 14.27
C ASN A 101 -25.99 59.74 12.76
N SER A 102 -26.51 60.84 12.20
CA SER A 102 -26.82 60.95 10.77
C SER A 102 -25.63 60.80 9.84
N SER A 103 -24.41 60.89 10.37
CA SER A 103 -23.17 60.68 9.61
C SER A 103 -23.01 59.23 9.14
N TYR A 104 -23.66 58.26 9.79
CA TYR A 104 -23.60 56.84 9.41
C TYR A 104 -24.71 56.41 8.44
N GLY A 105 -25.66 57.30 8.10
CA GLY A 105 -26.69 57.08 7.09
C GLY A 105 -28.05 57.66 7.48
N SER A 106 -29.16 57.17 6.92
CA SER A 106 -30.53 57.65 7.19
C SER A 106 -31.28 56.86 8.27
N ALA A 107 -32.38 57.42 8.78
CA ALA A 107 -33.25 56.80 9.80
C ALA A 107 -33.85 55.47 9.35
N LEU A 108 -33.95 54.51 10.27
CA LEU A 108 -34.71 53.28 10.06
C LEU A 108 -36.22 53.56 10.02
N THR A 109 -36.94 52.67 9.34
CA THR A 109 -38.40 52.61 9.36
C THR A 109 -38.88 51.28 9.96
N ASN A 110 -40.16 51.21 10.30
CA ASN A 110 -40.72 50.08 11.05
C ASN A 110 -40.43 48.73 10.39
N GLY A 111 -39.81 47.81 11.17
CA GLY A 111 -39.43 46.48 10.72
C GLY A 111 -38.05 46.38 10.06
N GLN A 112 -37.26 47.46 10.01
CA GLN A 112 -35.90 47.44 9.46
C GLN A 112 -34.82 47.23 10.54
N SER A 113 -33.69 46.68 10.12
CA SER A 113 -32.48 46.44 10.90
C SER A 113 -31.23 46.87 10.14
N VAL A 114 -30.14 47.12 10.88
CA VAL A 114 -28.78 47.37 10.36
C VAL A 114 -27.72 46.66 11.20
N ILE A 115 -26.52 46.47 10.63
CA ILE A 115 -25.31 46.08 11.34
C ILE A 115 -24.29 47.21 11.24
N PHE A 116 -23.63 47.53 12.34
CA PHE A 116 -22.46 48.39 12.40
C PHE A 116 -21.21 47.53 12.61
N VAL A 117 -20.18 47.73 11.79
CA VAL A 117 -18.84 47.17 11.94
C VAL A 117 -18.01 48.18 12.71
N VAL A 118 -17.47 47.76 13.85
CA VAL A 118 -16.58 48.57 14.68
C VAL A 118 -15.18 48.02 14.54
N TYR A 119 -14.23 48.82 14.06
CA TYR A 119 -12.86 48.37 13.78
C TYR A 119 -11.83 49.41 14.23
N VAL A 120 -10.59 48.96 14.40
CA VAL A 120 -9.43 49.82 14.65
C VAL A 120 -8.84 50.24 13.32
N THR A 121 -8.58 51.54 13.19
CA THR A 121 -7.99 52.19 12.01
C THR A 121 -6.71 52.93 12.40
N THR A 122 -5.88 53.28 11.43
CA THR A 122 -4.68 54.11 11.66
C THR A 122 -5.04 55.61 11.81
N ASP A 123 -6.27 56.02 11.48
CA ASP A 123 -6.73 57.41 11.59
C ASP A 123 -6.80 57.90 13.05
N ASN A 124 -5.91 58.84 13.38
CA ASN A 124 -5.82 59.47 14.70
C ASN A 124 -6.46 60.87 14.76
N SER A 125 -7.40 61.18 13.87
CA SER A 125 -8.14 62.44 13.90
C SER A 125 -8.81 62.68 15.28
N THR A 126 -8.71 63.90 15.78
CA THR A 126 -9.12 64.27 17.14
C THR A 126 -10.59 63.89 17.40
N GLY A 127 -10.83 62.99 18.36
CA GLY A 127 -12.17 62.55 18.78
C GLY A 127 -12.58 61.15 18.29
N VAL A 128 -11.94 60.63 17.23
CA VAL A 128 -12.22 59.30 16.66
C VAL A 128 -11.51 58.19 17.45
N LYS A 129 -10.38 58.53 18.11
CA LYS A 129 -9.56 57.61 18.94
C LYS A 129 -9.22 56.29 18.24
N ARG A 130 -8.93 56.34 16.93
CA ARG A 130 -8.56 55.19 16.10
C ARG A 130 -9.64 54.11 16.02
N ILE A 131 -10.91 54.48 16.15
CA ILE A 131 -12.07 53.61 15.95
C ILE A 131 -12.86 54.07 14.73
N GLY A 132 -12.92 53.22 13.72
CA GLY A 132 -13.81 53.38 12.57
C GLY A 132 -15.14 52.65 12.80
N ILE A 133 -16.21 53.21 12.23
CA ILE A 133 -17.54 52.60 12.24
C ILE A 133 -18.14 52.67 10.84
N GLU A 134 -18.50 51.51 10.31
CA GLU A 134 -19.21 51.39 9.04
C GLU A 134 -20.58 50.74 9.25
N ARG A 135 -21.62 51.23 8.57
CA ARG A 135 -22.99 50.72 8.70
C ARG A 135 -23.44 50.01 7.42
N SER A 136 -24.17 48.91 7.58
CA SER A 136 -24.91 48.28 6.48
C SER A 136 -26.05 49.15 5.95
N SER A 137 -26.59 48.77 4.78
CA SER A 137 -27.89 49.25 4.32
C SER A 137 -29.02 48.80 5.26
N ALA A 138 -30.04 49.64 5.45
CA ALA A 138 -31.25 49.28 6.19
C ALA A 138 -32.09 48.28 5.41
N THR A 139 -32.51 47.19 6.06
CA THR A 139 -33.30 46.12 5.42
C THR A 139 -34.31 45.52 6.40
N SER A 140 -35.42 44.97 5.89
CA SER A 140 -36.38 44.18 6.68
C SER A 140 -36.02 42.69 6.78
N SER A 141 -34.95 42.26 6.10
CA SER A 141 -34.30 40.96 6.31
C SER A 141 -33.11 41.10 7.27
N PHE A 142 -32.43 40.01 7.61
CA PHE A 142 -31.19 40.15 8.39
C PHE A 142 -30.15 40.98 7.58
N PRO A 143 -29.52 42.01 8.17
CA PRO A 143 -28.60 42.89 7.44
C PRO A 143 -27.31 42.20 7.03
N VAL A 144 -26.73 42.64 5.92
CA VAL A 144 -25.46 42.13 5.38
C VAL A 144 -24.33 43.03 5.88
N THR A 145 -23.20 42.44 6.28
CA THR A 145 -22.04 43.20 6.78
C THR A 145 -21.49 44.09 5.65
N PRO A 146 -21.29 45.40 5.89
CA PRO A 146 -20.65 46.28 4.90
C PRO A 146 -19.16 45.90 4.72
N SER A 147 -18.46 46.40 3.69
CA SER A 147 -17.10 45.92 3.32
C SER A 147 -16.07 47.03 3.05
N SER A 148 -16.44 48.30 3.19
CA SER A 148 -15.51 49.40 2.90
C SER A 148 -14.40 49.52 3.96
N PHE A 149 -14.61 49.02 5.17
CA PHE A 149 -13.60 48.96 6.23
C PHE A 149 -12.33 48.17 5.84
N LEU A 150 -12.38 47.35 4.79
CA LEU A 150 -11.22 46.64 4.24
C LEU A 150 -10.32 47.52 3.37
N ASN A 151 -10.82 48.69 2.95
CA ASN A 151 -10.11 49.67 2.13
C ASN A 151 -10.52 51.07 2.58
N GLU A 152 -10.17 51.43 3.81
CA GLU A 152 -10.34 52.81 4.29
C GLU A 152 -9.65 53.77 3.31
N GLY A 153 -10.35 54.79 2.83
CA GLY A 153 -9.90 55.63 1.71
C GLY A 153 -8.87 56.70 2.10
N GLY A 154 -7.82 56.33 2.85
CA GLY A 154 -6.72 57.22 3.23
C GLY A 154 -5.75 57.53 2.09
N ALA A 155 -4.76 58.40 2.35
CA ALA A 155 -3.73 58.77 1.37
C ALA A 155 -2.66 57.68 1.14
N LEU A 156 -2.84 56.49 1.69
CA LEU A 156 -1.95 55.35 1.57
C LEU A 156 -2.65 54.25 0.75
N ASP A 157 -1.90 53.61 -0.16
CA ASP A 157 -2.47 52.68 -1.15
C ASP A 157 -2.95 51.32 -0.56
N VAL A 158 -2.73 51.06 0.73
CA VAL A 158 -3.19 49.84 1.46
C VAL A 158 -3.46 50.20 2.93
N ASP A 159 -4.72 50.36 3.32
CA ASP A 159 -5.12 50.58 4.72
C ASP A 159 -5.75 49.30 5.29
N GLN A 160 -4.96 48.51 6.06
CA GLN A 160 -5.47 47.34 6.78
C GLN A 160 -6.24 47.76 8.04
N THR A 161 -7.20 46.95 8.49
CA THR A 161 -7.98 47.21 9.70
C THR A 161 -8.16 45.95 10.53
N VAL A 162 -8.42 46.13 11.84
CA VAL A 162 -8.74 45.02 12.75
C VAL A 162 -10.13 45.25 13.33
N VAL A 163 -11.09 44.37 13.03
CA VAL A 163 -12.47 44.50 13.50
C VAL A 163 -12.55 44.13 14.98
N LEU A 164 -13.24 44.94 15.79
CA LEU A 164 -13.47 44.65 17.20
C LEU A 164 -14.81 43.93 17.40
N ALA A 165 -15.88 44.44 16.80
CA ALA A 165 -17.22 43.89 16.97
C ALA A 165 -18.15 44.18 15.79
N LEU A 166 -19.21 43.37 15.68
CA LEU A 166 -20.39 43.65 14.86
C LEU A 166 -21.58 43.97 15.76
N VAL A 167 -22.26 45.09 15.53
CA VAL A 167 -23.39 45.55 16.36
C VAL A 167 -24.66 45.57 15.52
N LYS A 168 -25.62 44.68 15.81
CA LYS A 168 -26.94 44.66 15.16
C LYS A 168 -27.90 45.56 15.92
N ALA A 169 -28.57 46.46 15.20
CA ALA A 169 -29.62 47.31 15.73
C ALA A 169 -30.90 47.23 14.89
N ASP A 170 -32.04 47.24 15.57
CA ASP A 170 -33.37 47.15 14.97
C ASP A 170 -34.12 48.48 15.13
N TYR A 171 -35.11 48.72 14.27
CA TYR A 171 -35.91 49.94 14.33
C TYR A 171 -36.58 50.11 15.69
N THR A 172 -36.42 51.27 16.29
CA THR A 172 -37.21 51.72 17.44
C THR A 172 -37.49 53.21 17.31
N ASN A 173 -38.72 53.63 17.61
CA ASN A 173 -39.12 55.03 17.50
C ASN A 173 -38.75 55.83 18.77
N ASN A 174 -37.46 55.91 19.06
CA ASN A 174 -36.87 56.57 20.24
C ASN A 174 -36.12 57.87 19.91
N SER A 175 -35.76 58.09 18.64
CA SER A 175 -35.03 59.27 18.17
C SER A 175 -35.56 59.76 16.81
N THR A 176 -35.17 60.95 16.38
CA THR A 176 -35.43 61.45 15.02
C THR A 176 -34.27 61.19 14.04
N THR A 177 -33.12 60.72 14.52
CA THR A 177 -31.89 60.59 13.72
C THR A 177 -31.82 59.23 13.02
N MET A 178 -31.38 58.15 13.69
CA MET A 178 -31.26 56.79 13.14
C MET A 178 -32.40 55.85 13.54
N LYS A 179 -33.13 56.12 14.63
CA LYS A 179 -34.26 55.29 15.11
C LYS A 179 -33.86 53.83 15.38
N ILE A 180 -32.77 53.65 16.11
CA ILE A 180 -32.16 52.35 16.39
C ILE A 180 -32.36 51.93 17.85
N ASP A 181 -32.48 50.62 18.07
CA ASP A 181 -32.21 49.97 19.35
C ASP A 181 -31.25 48.79 19.13
N ILE A 182 -30.06 48.86 19.74
CA ILE A 182 -29.02 47.85 19.66
C ILE A 182 -29.53 46.54 20.27
N GLN A 183 -29.63 45.49 19.47
CA GLN A 183 -30.14 44.20 19.94
C GLN A 183 -29.01 43.27 20.37
N THR A 184 -27.94 43.19 19.57
CA THR A 184 -26.89 42.19 19.78
C THR A 184 -25.54 42.72 19.34
N ILE A 185 -24.50 42.42 20.12
CA ILE A 185 -23.11 42.72 19.82
C ILE A 185 -22.37 41.38 19.70
N TYR A 186 -21.74 41.17 18.55
CA TYR A 186 -20.90 40.00 18.28
C TYR A 186 -19.44 40.41 18.41
N ASP A 187 -18.72 39.77 19.33
CA ASP A 187 -17.28 39.98 19.55
C ASP A 187 -16.48 39.16 18.53
N VAL A 188 -15.60 39.83 17.77
CA VAL A 188 -14.82 39.20 16.71
C VAL A 188 -13.31 39.49 16.83
N ARG A 189 -12.86 40.02 17.97
CA ARG A 189 -11.47 40.40 18.19
C ARG A 189 -10.52 39.23 17.94
N THR A 190 -9.37 39.53 17.32
CA THR A 190 -8.27 38.58 17.23
C THR A 190 -7.03 39.15 17.90
N PHE A 191 -6.29 38.29 18.61
CA PHE A 191 -5.14 38.68 19.40
C PHE A 191 -3.85 38.05 18.87
N ILE A 192 -2.76 38.83 18.89
CA ILE A 192 -1.48 38.46 18.28
C ILE A 192 -0.29 38.61 19.24
N ARG A 193 0.81 37.91 18.94
CA ARG A 193 2.13 38.03 19.60
C ARG A 193 3.22 38.12 18.51
N PRO A 194 3.78 39.29 18.20
CA PRO A 194 4.63 39.43 17.01
C PRO A 194 6.09 38.97 17.21
N SER A 195 6.61 38.31 16.17
CA SER A 195 8.04 38.13 15.86
C SER A 195 8.23 38.45 14.36
N PRO A 196 9.29 39.16 13.92
CA PRO A 196 10.39 39.63 14.74
C PRO A 196 9.96 40.74 15.72
N ILE A 197 10.64 40.79 16.87
CA ILE A 197 10.48 41.87 17.83
C ILE A 197 11.22 43.08 17.26
N TYR A 198 10.49 44.04 16.69
CA TYR A 198 11.04 45.33 16.31
C TYR A 198 11.25 46.17 17.57
N LEU A 199 12.49 46.58 17.86
CA LEU A 199 12.84 47.40 19.01
C LEU A 199 13.10 48.84 18.54
N GLY A 200 12.36 49.81 19.09
CA GLY A 200 12.68 51.23 18.95
C GLY A 200 13.67 51.69 20.02
N ARG A 201 14.41 52.78 19.76
CA ARG A 201 15.28 53.40 20.78
C ARG A 201 14.44 53.99 21.89
N MET A 202 14.72 53.61 23.13
CA MET A 202 14.11 54.17 24.33
C MET A 202 14.90 55.40 24.80
N SER A 203 14.19 56.45 25.21
CA SER A 203 14.74 57.73 25.68
C SER A 203 13.72 58.40 26.60
N THR A 204 14.15 59.10 27.67
CA THR A 204 13.26 59.99 28.47
C THR A 204 12.98 61.33 27.78
N GLY A 205 13.76 61.67 26.75
CA GLY A 205 13.59 62.88 25.95
C GLY A 205 12.51 62.76 24.86
N ALA A 206 12.13 63.90 24.28
CA ALA A 206 11.17 63.95 23.17
C ALA A 206 11.68 63.22 21.91
N VAL A 207 10.76 62.80 21.03
CA VAL A 207 11.12 62.16 19.74
C VAL A 207 12.01 63.09 18.92
N GLY A 208 13.23 62.64 18.59
CA GLY A 208 14.23 63.42 17.86
C GLY A 208 15.09 64.36 18.72
N ALA A 209 15.01 64.28 20.05
CA ALA A 209 15.91 65.02 20.94
C ALA A 209 17.37 64.60 20.72
N THR A 210 18.30 65.56 20.80
CA THR A 210 19.73 65.29 20.79
C THR A 210 20.09 64.36 21.95
N VAL A 211 20.88 63.31 21.67
CA VAL A 211 21.27 62.30 22.66
C VAL A 211 22.17 62.93 23.74
N SER A 212 21.87 62.65 25.01
CA SER A 212 22.64 63.09 26.17
C SER A 212 22.45 62.14 27.36
N ASP A 213 23.31 62.22 28.37
CA ASP A 213 23.28 61.34 29.57
C ASP A 213 21.99 61.46 30.36
N SER A 214 21.39 62.64 30.38
CA SER A 214 20.11 62.86 31.05
C SER A 214 18.89 62.27 30.32
N ASN A 215 19.04 61.80 29.07
CA ASN A 215 17.90 61.33 28.26
C ASN A 215 18.02 59.93 27.66
N ARG A 216 19.21 59.31 27.69
CA ARG A 216 19.42 57.91 27.29
C ARG A 216 18.98 56.94 28.39
N ILE A 217 18.57 55.73 27.99
CA ILE A 217 18.08 54.67 28.91
C ILE A 217 19.07 53.50 28.88
N ASN A 218 20.15 53.59 29.64
CA ASN A 218 21.29 52.67 29.51
C ASN A 218 21.44 51.72 30.70
N GLU A 219 20.75 52.01 31.81
CA GLU A 219 20.64 51.11 32.95
C GLU A 219 19.18 50.81 33.35
N HIS A 220 18.99 49.88 34.29
CA HIS A 220 17.64 49.42 34.67
C HIS A 220 16.92 50.43 35.58
N GLN A 221 17.68 51.31 36.22
CA GLN A 221 17.22 52.41 37.04
C GLN A 221 16.71 53.54 36.14
N ASP A 222 17.30 53.75 34.95
CA ASP A 222 16.74 54.64 33.92
C ASP A 222 15.40 54.12 33.41
N LEU A 223 15.26 52.80 33.21
CA LEU A 223 13.97 52.19 32.85
C LEU A 223 12.92 52.40 33.95
N ASP A 224 13.31 52.30 35.21
CA ASP A 224 12.43 52.63 36.34
C ASP A 224 12.13 54.14 36.37
N GLY A 225 13.12 54.99 36.13
CA GLY A 225 12.99 56.44 36.18
C GLY A 225 12.41 57.09 34.91
N MET A 226 12.11 56.31 33.86
CA MET A 226 11.83 56.82 32.52
C MET A 226 10.63 57.78 32.46
N GLN A 227 9.73 57.71 33.43
CA GLN A 227 8.54 58.56 33.52
C GLN A 227 8.69 59.80 34.42
N GLY A 228 9.90 60.15 34.88
CA GLY A 228 10.15 61.44 35.56
C GLY A 228 10.79 61.38 36.95
N GLY A 229 11.17 60.19 37.44
CA GLY A 229 11.87 60.02 38.72
C GLY A 229 10.98 60.18 39.97
N GLY A 230 11.46 59.74 41.13
CA GLY A 230 10.80 59.99 42.43
C GLY A 230 9.61 59.07 42.72
N THR A 231 8.40 59.62 42.83
CA THR A 231 7.16 58.85 43.13
C THR A 231 6.60 58.09 41.94
N GLU A 232 7.15 58.33 40.74
CA GLU A 232 6.71 57.76 39.46
C GLU A 232 7.71 56.72 38.92
N ASN A 233 8.62 56.24 39.78
CA ASN A 233 9.54 55.17 39.42
C ASN A 233 8.83 53.82 39.22
N GLY A 234 9.24 53.09 38.18
CA GLY A 234 8.93 51.68 37.99
C GLY A 234 9.48 50.79 39.11
N ALA A 235 9.04 49.53 39.11
CA ALA A 235 9.48 48.52 40.07
C ALA A 235 10.41 47.47 39.44
N PHE A 236 10.97 47.74 38.26
CA PHE A 236 11.79 46.82 37.51
C PHE A 236 13.03 46.42 38.32
N THR A 237 13.71 47.37 38.99
CA THR A 237 14.84 47.15 39.92
C THR A 237 14.53 46.07 40.96
N ALA A 238 13.35 46.13 41.57
CA ALA A 238 12.92 45.19 42.61
C ALA A 238 12.22 43.92 42.08
N SER A 239 11.95 43.83 40.77
CA SER A 239 11.24 42.69 40.17
C SER A 239 12.16 41.47 39.96
N ASN A 240 11.60 40.33 39.57
CA ASN A 240 12.35 39.15 39.08
C ASN A 240 12.29 38.99 37.55
N LEU A 241 11.72 39.97 36.84
CA LEU A 241 11.52 39.89 35.39
C LEU A 241 12.78 40.29 34.64
N GLY A 242 12.98 39.76 33.43
CA GLY A 242 14.02 40.20 32.50
C GLY A 242 13.45 41.17 31.46
N ALA A 243 14.25 42.12 31.00
CA ALA A 243 13.88 43.02 29.90
C ALA A 243 14.98 43.09 28.84
N LEU A 244 14.57 43.20 27.58
CA LEU A 244 15.43 43.46 26.43
C LEU A 244 14.94 44.76 25.77
N TRP A 245 15.82 45.74 25.54
CA TRP A 245 15.47 47.00 24.90
C TRP A 245 16.64 47.59 24.11
N MET A 246 16.33 48.52 23.21
CA MET A 246 17.32 49.31 22.48
C MET A 246 17.37 50.74 23.04
N SER A 247 18.56 51.30 23.20
CA SER A 247 18.81 52.69 23.57
C SER A 247 19.97 53.22 22.70
N SER A 248 20.69 54.25 23.14
CA SER A 248 21.85 54.78 22.43
C SER A 248 23.05 55.12 23.27
N ASP A 249 24.19 55.12 22.61
CA ASP A 249 25.46 55.59 23.18
C ASP A 249 25.58 57.13 23.13
N PRO A 250 26.65 57.72 23.69
CA PRO A 250 26.87 59.17 23.65
C PRO A 250 26.98 59.77 22.23
N ALA A 251 27.35 58.96 21.23
CA ALA A 251 27.46 59.38 19.83
C ALA A 251 26.12 59.29 19.07
N GLY A 252 25.09 58.71 19.69
CA GLY A 252 23.77 58.53 19.12
C GLY A 252 23.62 57.29 18.24
N GLU A 253 24.46 56.27 18.40
CA GLU A 253 24.37 54.97 17.75
C GLU A 253 23.49 53.99 18.54
N ASP A 254 22.84 53.05 17.86
CA ASP A 254 21.91 52.09 18.47
C ASP A 254 22.64 51.01 19.30
N VAL A 255 22.13 50.74 20.49
CA VAL A 255 22.71 49.76 21.43
C VAL A 255 21.62 48.88 22.04
N LEU A 256 21.85 47.56 22.05
CA LEU A 256 20.94 46.58 22.64
C LEU A 256 21.34 46.26 24.08
N PHE A 257 20.38 46.34 25.00
CA PHE A 257 20.54 46.06 26.43
C PHE A 257 19.61 44.95 26.90
N PHE A 258 20.09 44.12 27.82
CA PHE A 258 19.32 43.15 28.57
C PHE A 258 19.53 43.35 30.07
N SER A 259 18.45 43.41 30.86
CA SER A 259 18.56 43.48 32.31
C SER A 259 17.91 42.29 33.00
N GLY A 260 18.57 41.76 34.02
CA GLY A 260 18.11 40.64 34.83
C GLY A 260 18.80 40.58 36.19
N THR A 261 18.28 39.75 37.10
CA THR A 261 18.85 39.56 38.44
C THR A 261 20.00 38.56 38.40
N GLN A 262 21.20 38.98 38.82
CA GLN A 262 22.39 38.14 38.86
C GLN A 262 23.23 38.43 40.12
N GLY A 263 23.55 37.39 40.89
CA GLY A 263 24.36 37.52 42.10
C GLY A 263 23.66 38.28 43.26
N GLY A 264 22.32 38.25 43.31
CA GLY A 264 21.53 38.89 44.36
C GLY A 264 21.13 40.36 44.08
N SER A 265 21.55 40.93 42.96
CA SER A 265 21.19 42.29 42.53
C SER A 265 20.79 42.32 41.06
N ARG A 266 19.98 43.29 40.66
CA ARG A 266 19.66 43.53 39.24
C ARG A 266 20.84 44.17 38.53
N ARG A 267 21.07 43.78 37.28
CA ARG A 267 22.16 44.27 36.44
C ARG A 267 21.68 44.46 35.01
N THR A 268 22.18 45.49 34.36
CA THR A 268 21.92 45.77 32.94
C THR A 268 23.15 45.43 32.12
N HIS A 269 23.00 44.52 31.17
CA HIS A 269 24.00 43.98 30.26
C HIS A 269 23.85 44.59 28.88
N ARG A 270 24.88 45.29 28.39
CA ARG A 270 24.97 45.63 26.97
C ARG A 270 25.26 44.35 26.18
N LEU A 271 24.43 44.02 25.20
CA LEU A 271 24.58 42.82 24.37
C LEU A 271 25.26 43.11 23.02
N GLY A 272 25.20 44.35 22.53
CA GLY A 272 25.96 44.76 21.34
C GLY A 272 25.52 46.10 20.74
N PRO A 273 26.30 46.64 19.77
CA PRO A 273 27.57 46.12 19.27
C PRO A 273 28.76 46.39 20.22
N ASN A 274 29.82 45.58 20.11
CA ASN A 274 31.11 45.87 20.76
C ASN A 274 31.75 47.13 20.16
N LYS A 275 32.48 47.90 20.97
CA LYS A 275 33.08 49.19 20.55
C LYS A 275 34.58 49.22 20.81
N ALA A 276 35.32 49.57 19.77
CA ALA A 276 36.77 49.72 19.82
C ALA A 276 37.20 51.19 19.72
N LEU A 277 38.04 51.63 20.63
CA LEU A 277 38.76 52.89 20.55
C LEU A 277 40.17 52.61 20.01
N VAL A 278 40.44 53.12 18.81
CA VAL A 278 41.79 53.13 18.22
C VAL A 278 42.31 54.56 18.25
N SER A 279 43.27 54.87 19.11
CA SER A 279 43.74 56.25 19.27
C SER A 279 45.18 56.35 19.78
N SER A 280 45.76 57.55 19.67
CA SER A 280 47.10 57.89 20.15
C SER A 280 47.04 58.97 21.24
N PRO A 281 46.43 58.68 22.41
CA PRO A 281 46.14 59.68 23.42
C PRO A 281 47.41 60.31 24.00
N SER A 282 47.32 61.58 24.39
CA SER A 282 48.41 62.32 25.06
C SER A 282 48.03 62.76 26.49
N SER A 283 46.92 62.25 27.01
CA SER A 283 46.39 62.51 28.34
C SER A 283 45.58 61.30 28.82
N ASP A 284 45.27 61.26 30.11
CA ASP A 284 44.46 60.21 30.72
C ASP A 284 43.07 60.11 30.08
N LEU A 285 42.54 58.88 30.07
CA LEU A 285 41.25 58.54 29.48
C LEU A 285 40.35 57.92 30.54
N THR A 286 39.08 58.30 30.53
CA THR A 286 38.05 57.69 31.36
C THR A 286 37.05 56.96 30.46
N PHE A 287 36.51 55.82 30.92
CA PHE A 287 35.47 55.11 30.18
C PHE A 287 34.34 54.61 31.09
N GLU A 288 33.12 54.73 30.59
CA GLU A 288 31.89 54.26 31.22
C GLU A 288 31.58 52.81 30.80
N TYR A 289 30.66 52.18 31.53
CA TYR A 289 30.22 50.80 31.29
C TYR A 289 29.65 50.58 29.88
N ASP A 290 28.92 51.56 29.37
CA ASP A 290 28.33 51.54 28.03
C ASP A 290 29.29 52.08 26.94
N GLY A 291 30.52 52.45 27.33
CA GLY A 291 31.59 52.96 26.49
C GLY A 291 32.39 51.88 25.73
N TYR A 292 33.63 52.21 25.36
CA TYR A 292 34.51 51.30 24.62
C TYR A 292 34.93 50.09 25.48
N ASN A 293 34.90 48.89 24.92
CA ASN A 293 35.38 47.67 25.58
C ASN A 293 36.64 47.08 24.93
N PHE A 294 37.07 47.63 23.80
CA PHE A 294 38.36 47.36 23.18
C PHE A 294 39.16 48.66 23.07
N PHE A 295 40.33 48.73 23.69
CA PHE A 295 41.23 49.86 23.65
C PHE A 295 42.49 49.43 22.90
N ILE A 296 42.70 49.98 21.70
CA ILE A 296 43.91 49.78 20.90
C ILE A 296 44.63 51.13 20.87
N LEU A 297 45.52 51.31 21.84
CA LEU A 297 46.08 52.62 22.15
C LEU A 297 47.57 52.65 21.77
N THR A 298 47.99 53.74 21.15
CA THR A 298 49.42 54.05 20.93
C THR A 298 49.74 55.35 21.66
N PRO A 299 49.81 55.33 23.01
CA PRO A 299 49.83 56.56 23.80
C PRO A 299 51.13 57.35 23.57
N SER A 300 50.99 58.66 23.34
CA SER A 300 52.11 59.56 23.05
C SER A 300 52.92 59.95 24.30
N SER A 301 52.38 59.68 25.49
CA SER A 301 53.01 59.73 26.80
C SER A 301 52.47 58.57 27.66
N ALA A 302 53.01 58.32 28.86
CA ALA A 302 52.31 57.43 29.79
C ALA A 302 50.93 58.03 30.12
N ILE A 303 49.91 57.18 30.15
CA ILE A 303 48.53 57.59 30.43
C ILE A 303 47.87 56.63 31.43
N THR A 304 46.85 57.12 32.11
CA THR A 304 45.95 56.33 32.93
C THR A 304 44.66 56.07 32.17
N LEU A 305 44.17 54.83 32.21
CA LEU A 305 42.86 54.43 31.72
C LEU A 305 41.98 54.13 32.93
N THR A 306 41.05 55.04 33.22
CA THR A 306 40.22 55.02 34.42
C THR A 306 38.82 54.50 34.08
N PRO A 307 38.36 53.39 34.67
CA PRO A 307 36.94 53.05 34.64
C PRO A 307 36.17 54.09 35.46
N ASP A 308 35.16 54.74 34.88
CA ASP A 308 34.33 55.69 35.61
C ASP A 308 33.47 54.95 36.64
N THR A 309 33.78 55.13 37.93
CA THR A 309 33.05 54.49 39.03
C THR A 309 31.97 55.38 39.63
N SER A 310 31.79 56.61 39.13
CA SER A 310 30.73 57.50 39.60
C SER A 310 29.33 57.03 39.16
N ASP A 311 29.28 56.30 38.05
CA ASP A 311 28.16 55.51 37.59
C ASP A 311 28.41 54.04 37.96
N SER A 312 27.65 53.50 38.92
CA SER A 312 27.83 52.14 39.48
C SER A 312 27.51 50.98 38.51
N ALA A 313 27.64 51.23 37.21
CA ALA A 313 27.05 50.47 36.11
C ALA A 313 27.84 49.23 35.66
N PHE A 314 29.11 49.05 36.03
CA PHE A 314 29.89 47.88 35.58
C PHE A 314 29.43 46.57 36.28
N PRO A 315 28.87 45.57 35.56
CA PRO A 315 28.49 44.30 36.15
C PRO A 315 29.70 43.34 36.31
N PRO A 316 29.68 42.42 37.29
CA PRO A 316 30.55 41.26 37.33
C PRO A 316 30.56 40.54 35.99
N GLY A 317 31.75 40.20 35.51
CA GLY A 317 31.97 39.61 34.22
C GLY A 317 32.11 40.62 33.07
N HIS A 318 32.04 41.94 33.32
CA HIS A 318 32.39 42.91 32.29
C HIS A 318 33.87 42.78 31.90
N VAL A 319 34.15 42.77 30.60
CA VAL A 319 35.49 42.51 30.05
C VAL A 319 35.95 43.70 29.23
N VAL A 320 37.18 44.16 29.53
CA VAL A 320 37.89 45.20 28.79
C VAL A 320 39.16 44.61 28.20
N TYR A 321 39.37 44.84 26.91
CA TYR A 321 40.59 44.47 26.20
C TYR A 321 41.44 45.72 26.03
N VAL A 322 42.67 45.73 26.54
CA VAL A 322 43.60 46.84 26.39
C VAL A 322 44.84 46.36 25.65
N SER A 323 45.18 47.02 24.55
CA SER A 323 46.34 46.74 23.72
C SER A 323 47.18 48.02 23.63
N ASN A 324 48.38 47.99 24.18
CA ASN A 324 49.34 49.08 24.13
C ASN A 324 50.33 48.83 22.99
N LEU A 325 50.15 49.54 21.89
CA LEU A 325 50.99 49.43 20.69
C LEU A 325 52.20 50.37 20.73
N HIS A 326 52.34 51.21 21.76
CA HIS A 326 53.50 52.07 21.88
C HIS A 326 54.70 51.29 22.45
N SER A 327 55.91 51.59 22.00
CA SER A 327 57.10 50.80 22.33
C SER A 327 57.57 50.91 23.79
N SER A 328 57.23 51.98 24.50
CA SER A 328 57.77 52.26 25.84
C SER A 328 56.77 52.86 26.85
N ASN A 329 56.02 53.89 26.46
CA ASN A 329 54.96 54.48 27.29
C ASN A 329 53.97 53.41 27.76
N ALA A 330 53.76 53.31 29.07
CA ALA A 330 52.81 52.39 29.68
C ALA A 330 51.40 52.99 29.76
N ILE A 331 50.41 52.11 29.80
CA ILE A 331 49.03 52.45 30.14
C ILE A 331 48.77 51.88 31.53
N THR A 332 48.43 52.73 32.48
CA THR A 332 48.01 52.29 33.82
C THR A 332 46.51 52.17 33.84
N PHE A 333 45.97 50.96 33.94
CA PHE A 333 44.55 50.76 34.16
C PHE A 333 44.24 50.94 35.65
N GLU A 334 43.47 51.97 35.99
CA GLU A 334 43.19 52.32 37.38
C GLU A 334 42.25 51.31 38.05
N ASN A 335 42.62 50.87 39.25
CA ASN A 335 41.90 49.84 40.00
C ASN A 335 42.06 50.07 41.52
N GLY A 336 41.84 51.31 41.96
CA GLY A 336 41.97 51.72 43.36
C GLY A 336 43.40 51.56 43.87
N SER A 337 43.62 50.74 44.89
CA SER A 337 44.97 50.51 45.45
C SER A 337 45.83 49.52 44.66
N ASN A 338 45.29 48.90 43.59
CA ASN A 338 45.95 47.81 42.84
C ASN A 338 45.88 48.03 41.32
N ASP A 339 46.36 49.19 40.87
CA ASP A 339 46.42 49.53 39.45
C ASP A 339 47.16 48.47 38.62
N ILE A 340 46.68 48.25 37.40
CA ILE A 340 47.21 47.25 36.48
C ILE A 340 48.02 47.96 35.40
N THR A 341 49.34 47.76 35.39
CA THR A 341 50.22 48.35 34.36
C THR A 341 50.26 47.49 33.10
N ILE A 342 49.87 48.06 31.96
CA ILE A 342 50.10 47.51 30.62
C ILE A 342 51.31 48.22 30.01
N ASN A 343 52.47 47.56 30.04
CA ASN A 343 53.71 48.08 29.48
C ASN A 343 53.63 48.30 27.96
N GLY A 344 54.61 49.00 27.39
CA GLY A 344 54.72 49.15 25.95
C GLY A 344 54.73 47.81 25.21
N ASN A 345 54.16 47.78 24.01
CA ASN A 345 53.97 46.58 23.18
C ASN A 345 53.36 45.40 23.93
N SER A 346 52.45 45.64 24.88
CA SER A 346 51.81 44.59 25.67
C SER A 346 50.30 44.73 25.62
N GLY A 347 49.58 43.66 25.96
CA GLY A 347 48.13 43.66 26.01
C GLY A 347 47.61 42.98 27.27
N ALA A 348 46.40 43.32 27.68
CA ALA A 348 45.73 42.67 28.79
C ALA A 348 44.23 42.53 28.51
N VAL A 349 43.66 41.42 28.98
CA VAL A 349 42.22 41.23 29.13
C VAL A 349 41.90 41.36 30.61
N ILE A 350 41.10 42.37 30.94
CA ILE A 350 40.80 42.76 32.31
C ILE A 350 39.31 42.54 32.54
N ILE A 351 38.96 41.85 33.63
CA ILE A 351 37.60 41.46 33.96
C ILE A 351 37.22 42.06 35.32
N TYR A 352 36.04 42.68 35.40
CA TYR A 352 35.48 43.16 36.64
C TYR A 352 34.76 42.01 37.38
N ASN A 353 35.08 41.78 38.66
CA ASN A 353 34.41 40.72 39.44
C ASN A 353 33.21 41.22 40.27
N GLY A 354 32.89 42.51 40.19
CA GLY A 354 31.87 43.16 41.02
C GLY A 354 32.42 44.01 42.17
N THR A 355 33.72 43.91 42.47
CA THR A 355 34.37 44.69 43.54
C THR A 355 35.72 45.27 43.10
N ALA A 356 36.46 44.57 42.24
CA ALA A 356 37.73 45.04 41.67
C ALA A 356 37.93 44.46 40.26
N TRP A 357 38.86 45.07 39.52
CA TRP A 357 39.30 44.59 38.22
C TRP A 357 40.47 43.62 38.36
N TYR A 358 40.46 42.55 37.57
CA TYR A 358 41.49 41.51 37.56
C TYR A 358 41.99 41.29 36.14
N THR A 359 43.30 41.12 35.99
CA THR A 359 43.87 40.67 34.72
C THR A 359 43.61 39.18 34.56
N ALA A 360 42.73 38.82 33.61
CA ALA A 360 42.46 37.42 33.28
C ALA A 360 43.52 36.85 32.34
N PHE A 361 44.02 37.68 31.41
CA PHE A 361 45.12 37.34 30.52
C PHE A 361 46.02 38.55 30.34
N SER A 362 47.33 38.36 30.40
CA SER A 362 48.32 39.36 29.98
C SER A 362 49.16 38.80 28.84
N SER A 363 49.53 39.67 27.90
CA SER A 363 50.43 39.39 26.80
C SER A 363 51.61 40.35 26.88
N THR A 364 52.81 39.83 26.69
CA THR A 364 54.04 40.62 26.54
C THR A 364 54.23 41.14 25.11
N SER A 365 53.24 40.94 24.24
CA SER A 365 53.26 41.38 22.84
C SER A 365 51.88 41.86 22.40
N ALA A 366 51.78 43.12 22.00
CA ALA A 366 50.67 43.73 21.30
C ALA A 366 51.17 44.24 19.95
N SER A 367 50.62 43.70 18.86
CA SER A 367 51.02 44.02 17.50
C SER A 367 49.79 44.10 16.59
N THR A 368 49.87 44.94 15.56
CA THR A 368 48.85 45.02 14.51
C THR A 368 49.01 43.93 13.44
N ALA A 369 50.07 43.11 13.52
CA ALA A 369 50.31 41.96 12.66
C ALA A 369 49.83 40.66 13.33
N ALA A 370 49.31 39.72 12.52
CA ALA A 370 48.85 38.41 13.02
C ALA A 370 50.02 37.65 13.70
N SER A 371 49.78 37.08 14.89
CA SER A 371 50.78 36.30 15.60
C SER A 371 51.00 34.93 14.94
N GLY A 372 52.26 34.63 14.59
CA GLY A 372 52.71 33.35 14.04
C GLY A 372 53.55 33.54 12.79
N ALA A 373 54.87 33.36 12.89
CA ALA A 373 55.70 33.21 11.69
C ALA A 373 55.31 31.91 10.98
N SER A 374 55.21 31.94 9.65
CA SER A 374 54.81 30.78 8.83
C SER A 374 55.66 29.56 9.18
N GLY A 375 55.02 28.52 9.73
CA GLY A 375 55.64 27.21 9.96
C GLY A 375 55.94 26.80 11.40
N LEU A 376 55.71 27.67 12.39
CA LEU A 376 55.97 27.32 13.80
C LEU A 376 54.66 27.00 14.54
N ILE A 377 54.63 25.83 15.20
CA ILE A 377 53.57 25.47 16.16
C ILE A 377 53.95 26.10 17.51
N GLN A 378 53.12 26.99 18.03
CA GLN A 378 53.33 27.60 19.35
C GLN A 378 52.80 26.67 20.44
N LEU A 379 53.69 26.14 21.28
CA LEU A 379 53.35 25.44 22.52
C LEU A 379 53.95 26.22 23.68
N SER A 380 53.14 26.50 24.71
CA SER A 380 53.60 27.19 25.92
C SER A 380 54.41 26.22 26.78
N ASP A 381 55.63 26.58 27.16
CA ASP A 381 56.47 25.82 28.10
C ASP A 381 56.04 26.00 29.57
N GLY A 382 54.97 26.76 29.81
CA GLY A 382 54.41 26.98 31.13
C GLY A 382 55.21 27.92 32.04
N SER A 383 56.27 28.60 31.56
CA SER A 383 56.99 29.54 32.44
C SER A 383 57.22 30.95 31.91
N SER A 384 57.08 31.28 30.62
CA SER A 384 57.23 32.70 30.16
C SER A 384 56.69 33.00 28.75
N GLY A 385 55.55 32.40 28.37
CA GLY A 385 54.91 32.67 27.09
C GLY A 385 55.28 31.68 25.99
N PHE A 386 54.78 31.92 24.77
CA PHE A 386 55.00 31.04 23.62
C PHE A 386 56.40 31.23 23.03
N THR A 387 57.41 30.64 23.67
CA THR A 387 58.80 30.61 23.21
C THR A 387 59.03 29.45 22.24
N SER A 388 59.77 29.69 21.15
CA SER A 388 60.16 28.67 20.19
C SER A 388 61.15 27.68 20.83
N ASP A 389 60.75 26.43 21.00
CA ASP A 389 61.64 25.36 21.48
C ASP A 389 62.53 24.87 20.33
N THR A 390 63.86 24.91 20.53
CA THR A 390 64.83 24.41 19.52
C THR A 390 64.78 22.89 19.38
N ASP A 391 64.30 22.19 20.41
CA ASP A 391 64.23 20.73 20.48
C ASP A 391 62.87 20.19 20.01
N LEU A 392 61.92 21.04 19.61
CA LEU A 392 60.69 20.63 18.93
C LEU A 392 60.28 21.67 17.86
N SER A 393 60.75 21.48 16.62
CA SER A 393 60.54 22.45 15.53
C SER A 393 60.01 21.80 14.26
N PHE A 394 59.14 22.48 13.50
CA PHE A 394 58.72 22.03 12.17
C PHE A 394 59.44 22.84 11.08
N THR A 395 60.29 22.19 10.29
CA THR A 395 61.02 22.83 9.20
C THR A 395 60.17 22.77 7.93
N THR A 396 59.55 23.90 7.56
CA THR A 396 58.65 24.00 6.40
C THR A 396 59.33 23.76 5.06
N GLY A 397 60.62 24.09 4.94
CA GLY A 397 61.40 23.83 3.72
C GLY A 397 61.56 22.34 3.39
N THR A 398 61.49 21.48 4.41
CA THR A 398 61.66 20.02 4.29
C THR A 398 60.45 19.23 4.78
N ASN A 399 59.37 19.91 5.19
CA ASN A 399 58.18 19.36 5.85
C ASN A 399 58.53 18.38 7.00
N THR A 400 59.53 18.70 7.80
CA THR A 400 60.07 17.78 8.82
C THR A 400 59.78 18.28 10.23
N LEU A 401 59.18 17.44 11.08
CA LEU A 401 59.10 17.67 12.53
C LEU A 401 60.41 17.18 13.18
N ASN A 402 61.22 18.10 13.68
CA ASN A 402 62.45 17.84 14.40
C ASN A 402 62.15 17.72 15.89
N VAL A 403 62.62 16.63 16.53
CA VAL A 403 62.56 16.46 17.98
C VAL A 403 63.98 16.19 18.50
N GLY A 404 64.54 17.10 19.31
CA GLY A 404 65.90 17.04 19.86
C GLY A 404 66.05 16.04 21.01
N GLY A 405 64.94 15.57 21.59
CA GLY A 405 64.87 14.56 22.65
C GLY A 405 64.00 13.34 22.29
N PRO A 406 63.84 12.36 23.22
CA PRO A 406 63.01 11.19 23.00
C PRO A 406 61.51 11.54 22.92
N ILE A 407 60.81 10.98 21.93
CA ILE A 407 59.34 11.07 21.81
C ILE A 407 58.70 9.99 22.71
N ILE A 408 57.98 10.40 23.76
CA ILE A 408 57.23 9.48 24.64
C ILE A 408 55.74 9.61 24.34
N MET A 409 55.11 8.56 23.80
CA MET A 409 53.68 8.55 23.46
C MET A 409 52.96 7.41 24.18
N SER A 410 51.87 7.74 24.89
CA SER A 410 51.03 6.74 25.56
C SER A 410 50.03 6.04 24.63
N GLY A 411 50.13 6.25 23.30
CA GLY A 411 49.23 5.71 22.28
C GLY A 411 49.99 5.18 21.05
N SER A 412 49.27 4.86 19.96
CA SER A 412 49.90 4.37 18.73
C SER A 412 50.76 5.44 18.07
N LEU A 413 52.03 5.11 17.80
CA LEU A 413 53.03 5.99 17.19
C LEU A 413 52.64 6.46 15.77
N LEU A 414 51.95 5.63 14.98
CA LEU A 414 51.54 5.91 13.60
C LEU A 414 50.17 5.27 13.31
N LYS A 415 49.21 6.03 12.74
CA LYS A 415 47.93 5.51 12.22
C LYS A 415 47.91 5.70 10.70
N ALA A 416 47.99 4.60 9.95
CA ALA A 416 48.01 4.55 8.47
C ALA A 416 49.15 5.32 7.78
N PRO A 417 50.44 5.12 8.15
CA PRO A 417 51.55 5.73 7.41
C PRO A 417 51.72 5.08 6.03
N THR A 418 52.06 5.87 5.00
CA THR A 418 52.46 5.37 3.68
C THR A 418 53.88 4.79 3.66
N GLY A 419 54.67 5.07 4.69
CA GLY A 419 56.01 4.52 4.92
C GLY A 419 56.64 5.04 6.20
N LEU A 420 57.68 4.34 6.68
CA LEU A 420 58.55 4.78 7.77
C LEU A 420 60.00 4.63 7.30
N GLU A 421 60.68 5.75 7.03
CA GLU A 421 62.07 5.77 6.57
C GLU A 421 63.02 5.96 7.76
N PHE A 422 63.97 5.04 7.92
CA PHE A 422 65.06 5.15 8.88
C PHE A 422 66.32 5.61 8.15
N THR A 423 66.89 6.75 8.53
CA THR A 423 68.18 7.20 8.00
C THR A 423 69.28 6.20 8.38
N PRO A 424 70.00 5.59 7.42
CA PRO A 424 71.08 4.66 7.74
C PRO A 424 72.24 5.36 8.47
N THR A 425 72.72 4.77 9.57
CA THR A 425 73.88 5.26 10.34
C THR A 425 74.96 4.19 10.44
N SER A 426 76.24 4.55 10.53
CA SER A 426 77.36 3.59 10.55
C SER A 426 77.58 2.89 11.90
N SER A 427 76.88 3.33 12.94
CA SER A 427 76.92 2.79 14.29
C SER A 427 75.59 3.05 14.99
N ASN A 428 75.31 2.29 16.06
CA ASN A 428 74.11 2.46 16.88
C ASN A 428 74.05 3.91 17.42
N PRO A 429 73.03 4.70 17.06
CA PRO A 429 72.94 6.10 17.48
C PRO A 429 72.49 6.27 18.94
N GLY A 430 71.95 5.22 19.58
CA GLY A 430 71.47 5.29 20.95
C GLY A 430 72.47 4.74 21.96
N THR A 431 72.56 5.40 23.12
CA THR A 431 73.43 5.03 24.25
C THR A 431 72.83 3.96 25.16
N ALA A 432 71.60 3.49 24.89
CA ALA A 432 70.85 2.56 25.74
C ALA A 432 70.40 1.28 25.00
N ALA A 433 70.12 0.24 25.78
CA ALA A 433 69.92 -1.15 25.37
C ALA A 433 68.64 -1.47 24.58
N ASN A 434 67.98 -0.51 23.90
CA ASN A 434 66.77 -0.75 23.10
C ASN A 434 66.70 0.13 21.84
N THR A 435 67.82 0.41 21.20
CA THR A 435 67.83 1.34 20.05
C THR A 435 67.47 0.61 18.77
N LEU A 436 66.38 0.99 18.11
CA LEU A 436 66.03 0.52 16.77
C LEU A 436 66.61 1.49 15.72
N TRP A 437 67.51 1.02 14.85
CA TRP A 437 68.23 1.86 13.88
C TRP A 437 68.55 1.10 12.60
N LYS A 438 68.75 1.81 11.48
CA LYS A 438 69.21 1.19 10.22
C LYS A 438 70.72 1.32 10.10
N ASP A 439 71.42 0.22 9.95
CA ASP A 439 72.87 0.22 9.75
C ASP A 439 73.21 0.57 8.31
N SER A 440 74.05 1.59 8.10
CA SER A 440 74.49 2.02 6.76
C SER A 440 75.47 1.06 6.11
N SER A 441 76.17 0.24 6.90
CA SER A 441 77.16 -0.72 6.40
C SER A 441 76.50 -2.02 5.93
N SER A 442 75.56 -2.54 6.72
CA SER A 442 74.83 -3.79 6.40
C SER A 442 73.48 -3.56 5.73
N GLY A 443 72.93 -2.34 5.79
CA GLY A 443 71.57 -2.04 5.36
C GLY A 443 70.48 -2.58 6.29
N TYR A 444 70.85 -3.29 7.36
CA TYR A 444 69.94 -4.01 8.24
C TYR A 444 69.19 -3.06 9.16
N LEU A 445 67.92 -3.36 9.44
CA LEU A 445 67.26 -2.78 10.59
C LEU A 445 67.73 -3.54 11.83
N LYS A 446 68.35 -2.85 12.79
CA LYS A 446 68.94 -3.41 14.00
C LYS A 446 68.23 -2.94 15.25
N LEU A 447 68.10 -3.82 16.24
CA LEU A 447 67.81 -3.47 17.63
C LEU A 447 69.12 -3.66 18.42
N ASN A 448 69.74 -2.57 18.83
CA ASN A 448 71.11 -2.53 19.36
C ASN A 448 72.13 -3.13 18.39
N ALA A 449 72.82 -4.21 18.76
CA ALA A 449 73.76 -4.90 17.88
C ALA A 449 73.07 -5.90 16.94
N ASP A 450 71.86 -6.36 17.29
CA ASP A 450 71.20 -7.48 16.64
C ASP A 450 70.39 -7.02 15.43
N ALA A 451 70.44 -7.79 14.34
CA ALA A 451 69.64 -7.54 13.16
C ALA A 451 68.20 -8.05 13.36
N VAL A 452 67.21 -7.17 13.20
CA VAL A 452 65.77 -7.47 13.24
C VAL A 452 65.24 -7.76 11.83
N LEU A 453 65.82 -7.13 10.81
CA LEU A 453 65.52 -7.42 9.40
C LEU A 453 66.81 -7.33 8.56
N THR A 454 67.22 -8.45 7.95
CA THR A 454 68.39 -8.51 7.07
C THR A 454 68.04 -7.99 5.68
N ALA A 455 68.88 -7.09 5.16
CA ALA A 455 68.80 -6.50 3.84
C ALA A 455 69.05 -7.58 2.79
N GLY A 456 68.03 -7.81 1.95
CA GLY A 456 68.09 -8.77 0.87
C GLY A 456 67.73 -10.18 1.31
N ASN A 457 66.55 -10.61 0.88
CA ASN A 457 66.09 -12.00 0.78
C ASN A 457 65.33 -12.58 2.00
N PHE A 458 64.02 -12.76 1.78
CA PHE A 458 63.09 -13.59 2.57
C PHE A 458 63.48 -15.08 2.63
N ALA A 459 64.61 -15.49 2.07
CA ALA A 459 65.01 -16.88 1.92
C ALA A 459 65.60 -17.54 3.17
N THR A 460 66.01 -16.79 4.20
CA THR A 460 66.64 -17.37 5.41
C THR A 460 65.74 -17.37 6.65
N LEU A 461 64.52 -16.85 6.57
CA LEU A 461 63.54 -16.90 7.68
C LEU A 461 62.82 -18.27 7.78
N PHE A 462 62.83 -19.06 6.70
CA PHE A 462 62.16 -20.37 6.65
C PHE A 462 62.96 -21.52 7.30
N ALA A 463 64.15 -21.26 7.86
CA ALA A 463 64.89 -22.30 8.57
C ALA A 463 64.29 -22.64 9.94
N THR A 464 63.46 -21.78 10.54
CA THR A 464 63.02 -22.00 11.94
C THR A 464 61.59 -21.57 12.31
N SER A 465 60.75 -21.02 11.43
CA SER A 465 59.37 -20.66 11.83
C SER A 465 58.39 -20.70 10.65
N ALA A 466 57.48 -21.67 10.66
CA ALA A 466 56.26 -21.84 9.86
C ALA A 466 56.21 -21.21 8.45
N VAL A 467 56.19 -22.05 7.42
CA VAL A 467 55.67 -21.64 6.09
C VAL A 467 54.29 -21.06 6.30
N GLY A 468 54.13 -19.75 6.08
CA GLY A 468 52.83 -19.09 6.07
C GLY A 468 52.04 -19.57 4.86
N ILE A 469 51.40 -20.74 4.97
CA ILE A 469 50.58 -21.34 3.89
C ILE A 469 49.49 -20.35 3.43
N HIS A 470 49.03 -19.49 4.34
CA HIS A 470 47.99 -18.47 4.10
C HIS A 470 48.43 -17.31 3.18
N SER A 471 49.73 -17.11 2.94
CA SER A 471 50.25 -16.04 2.06
C SER A 471 50.73 -16.56 0.70
N LEU A 472 50.61 -17.87 0.44
CA LEU A 472 50.83 -18.43 -0.87
C LEU A 472 49.65 -18.07 -1.77
N THR A 473 49.95 -17.50 -2.93
CA THR A 473 48.92 -17.29 -3.95
C THR A 473 48.63 -18.63 -4.63
N ALA A 474 47.36 -18.90 -4.92
CA ALA A 474 47.00 -20.11 -5.65
C ALA A 474 47.63 -20.06 -7.04
N ALA A 475 48.52 -21.00 -7.32
CA ALA A 475 49.02 -21.30 -8.64
C ALA A 475 48.57 -22.72 -9.02
N SER A 476 48.32 -22.94 -10.30
CA SER A 476 48.08 -24.31 -10.79
C SER A 476 49.34 -25.13 -10.62
N ILE A 477 49.24 -26.23 -9.89
CA ILE A 477 50.31 -27.21 -9.80
C ILE A 477 50.51 -27.84 -11.19
N ALA A 478 51.76 -27.98 -11.62
CA ALA A 478 52.15 -28.58 -12.89
C ALA A 478 53.17 -29.71 -12.70
N SER A 479 53.36 -30.51 -13.76
CA SER A 479 54.47 -31.46 -13.85
C SER A 479 55.81 -30.72 -13.70
N GLY A 480 56.70 -31.27 -12.88
CA GLY A 480 57.97 -30.68 -12.49
C GLY A 480 57.91 -29.74 -11.28
N ASP A 481 56.73 -29.42 -10.74
CA ASP A 481 56.63 -28.74 -9.44
C ASP A 481 57.04 -29.67 -8.29
N PHE A 482 57.45 -29.09 -7.17
CA PHE A 482 58.04 -29.84 -6.05
C PHE A 482 57.27 -29.65 -4.74
N LEU A 483 57.11 -30.74 -4.00
CA LEU A 483 56.72 -30.73 -2.60
C LEU A 483 57.91 -31.14 -1.72
N ALA A 484 58.07 -30.47 -0.58
CA ALA A 484 59.10 -30.85 0.38
C ALA A 484 58.56 -31.98 1.28
N ILE A 485 59.18 -33.16 1.22
CA ILE A 485 58.84 -34.32 2.03
C ILE A 485 60.05 -34.66 2.91
N ALA A 486 59.81 -34.90 4.20
CA ALA A 486 60.81 -35.50 5.07
C ALA A 486 60.77 -37.01 4.84
N ASP A 487 61.72 -37.52 4.05
CA ASP A 487 61.85 -38.96 3.84
C ASP A 487 62.43 -39.60 5.10
N ALA A 488 61.55 -40.19 5.91
CA ALA A 488 61.92 -40.87 7.14
C ALA A 488 62.72 -42.15 6.91
N THR A 489 62.73 -42.68 5.68
CA THR A 489 63.39 -43.93 5.31
C THR A 489 64.73 -43.71 4.59
N ASP A 490 64.94 -42.54 3.98
CA ASP A 490 66.22 -42.13 3.39
C ASP A 490 66.77 -40.87 4.07
N SER A 491 67.58 -41.09 5.12
CA SER A 491 68.42 -40.12 5.81
C SER A 491 67.74 -39.04 6.68
N ASN A 492 66.41 -39.06 6.83
CA ASN A 492 65.64 -38.02 7.55
C ASN A 492 65.89 -36.59 7.02
N THR A 493 66.44 -36.46 5.82
CA THR A 493 66.65 -35.18 5.16
C THR A 493 65.39 -34.80 4.40
N THR A 494 64.91 -33.58 4.58
CA THR A 494 63.83 -33.04 3.74
C THR A 494 64.32 -32.95 2.30
N ARG A 495 63.69 -33.69 1.38
CA ARG A 495 63.97 -33.64 -0.07
C ARG A 495 62.80 -33.01 -0.81
N LYS A 496 63.09 -32.49 -1.99
CA LYS A 496 62.09 -31.97 -2.92
C LYS A 496 61.67 -33.12 -3.82
N GLU A 497 60.48 -33.65 -3.62
CA GLU A 497 59.90 -34.67 -4.49
C GLU A 497 59.02 -33.97 -5.54
N SER A 498 59.15 -34.38 -6.80
CA SER A 498 58.31 -33.81 -7.85
C SER A 498 56.88 -34.33 -7.73
N ILE A 499 55.89 -33.57 -8.19
CA ILE A 499 54.52 -34.06 -8.27
C ILE A 499 54.42 -35.31 -9.17
N ASP A 500 55.30 -35.42 -10.16
CA ASP A 500 55.42 -36.60 -11.02
C ASP A 500 55.85 -37.86 -10.25
N ASP A 501 56.82 -37.74 -9.34
CA ASP A 501 57.30 -38.86 -8.51
C ASP A 501 56.21 -39.32 -7.53
N ILE A 502 55.48 -38.36 -6.93
CA ILE A 502 54.36 -38.64 -6.03
C ILE A 502 53.21 -39.33 -6.81
N ALA A 503 52.86 -38.82 -8.01
CA ALA A 503 51.83 -39.43 -8.85
C ALA A 503 52.22 -40.86 -9.23
N THR A 504 53.50 -41.08 -9.59
CA THR A 504 54.04 -42.40 -9.94
C THR A 504 54.02 -43.37 -8.77
N LEU A 505 54.35 -42.91 -7.56
CA LEU A 505 54.29 -43.71 -6.33
C LEU A 505 52.87 -44.24 -6.06
N PHE A 506 51.85 -43.44 -6.36
CA PHE A 506 50.44 -43.82 -6.18
C PHE A 506 49.83 -44.60 -7.37
N ALA A 507 50.54 -44.71 -8.50
CA ALA A 507 50.09 -45.55 -9.61
C ALA A 507 50.20 -47.05 -9.27
N GLY A 508 49.29 -47.85 -9.81
CA GLY A 508 49.17 -49.27 -9.50
C GLY A 508 48.01 -49.93 -10.26
N THR A 509 47.57 -51.10 -9.82
CA THR A 509 46.44 -51.80 -10.48
C THR A 509 45.18 -50.93 -10.47
N GLY A 510 44.70 -50.50 -11.64
CA GLY A 510 43.54 -49.62 -11.80
C GLY A 510 43.85 -48.11 -11.77
N LEU A 511 45.11 -47.71 -11.51
CA LEU A 511 45.57 -46.31 -11.51
C LEU A 511 46.82 -46.16 -12.38
N THR A 512 46.81 -45.23 -13.33
CA THR A 512 48.00 -44.86 -14.09
C THR A 512 48.45 -43.46 -13.73
N ALA A 513 49.76 -43.22 -13.75
CA ALA A 513 50.32 -41.88 -13.64
C ALA A 513 50.94 -41.46 -14.96
N SER A 514 50.63 -40.23 -15.39
CA SER A 514 51.30 -39.57 -16.50
C SER A 514 51.30 -38.06 -16.24
N SER A 515 52.45 -37.42 -16.41
CA SER A 515 52.60 -35.96 -16.30
C SER A 515 51.98 -35.37 -15.03
N ALA A 516 52.39 -35.86 -13.86
CA ALA A 516 51.91 -35.42 -12.55
C ALA A 516 50.40 -35.61 -12.28
N VAL A 517 49.68 -36.38 -13.11
CA VAL A 517 48.25 -36.68 -12.94
C VAL A 517 48.04 -38.17 -12.75
N ILE A 518 47.21 -38.54 -11.77
CA ILE A 518 46.72 -39.91 -11.57
C ILE A 518 45.39 -40.07 -12.31
N GLY A 519 45.36 -40.95 -13.29
CA GLY A 519 44.15 -41.37 -14.00
C GLY A 519 43.67 -42.74 -13.51
N ILE A 520 42.36 -42.98 -13.61
CA ILE A 520 41.82 -44.34 -13.50
C ILE A 520 42.08 -45.03 -14.84
N ASP A 521 42.88 -46.10 -14.84
CA ASP A 521 43.18 -46.87 -16.05
C ASP A 521 42.07 -47.88 -16.33
N ALA A 522 40.94 -47.38 -16.82
CA ALA A 522 39.74 -48.17 -17.13
C ALA A 522 39.92 -49.17 -18.29
N ALA A 523 41.04 -49.10 -19.03
CA ALA A 523 41.31 -49.97 -20.18
C ALA A 523 41.94 -51.31 -19.78
N GLN A 524 42.31 -51.49 -18.51
CA GLN A 524 42.85 -52.75 -18.02
C GLN A 524 41.71 -53.78 -17.88
N PRO A 525 41.81 -54.98 -18.50
CA PRO A 525 40.78 -56.03 -18.45
C PRO A 525 40.55 -56.61 -17.04
N THR A 526 41.34 -56.19 -16.06
CA THR A 526 41.30 -56.66 -14.67
C THR A 526 40.47 -55.78 -13.74
N ILE A 527 39.84 -54.70 -14.24
CA ILE A 527 38.87 -53.95 -13.43
C ILE A 527 37.56 -54.75 -13.42
N THR A 528 37.47 -55.65 -12.44
CA THR A 528 36.31 -56.52 -12.23
C THR A 528 35.18 -55.85 -11.44
N SER A 529 35.42 -54.64 -10.92
CA SER A 529 34.43 -53.85 -10.18
C SER A 529 34.77 -52.37 -10.27
N ILE A 530 33.78 -51.54 -10.55
CA ILE A 530 33.87 -50.08 -10.42
C ILE A 530 32.98 -49.70 -9.24
N GLY A 531 33.59 -49.08 -8.23
CA GLY A 531 32.94 -48.73 -6.96
C GLY A 531 33.23 -49.69 -5.80
N PRO A 532 32.84 -49.32 -4.58
CA PRO A 532 32.98 -50.16 -3.39
C PRO A 532 32.04 -51.38 -3.45
N SER A 533 32.48 -52.53 -2.93
CA SER A 533 31.70 -53.78 -2.93
C SER A 533 30.44 -53.75 -2.05
N ASP A 534 30.34 -52.75 -1.18
CA ASP A 534 29.31 -52.59 -0.15
C ASP A 534 28.60 -51.22 -0.21
N ALA A 535 28.83 -50.43 -1.26
CA ALA A 535 28.21 -49.12 -1.41
C ALA A 535 27.80 -48.82 -2.87
N ALA A 536 26.89 -47.85 -3.01
CA ALA A 536 26.31 -47.51 -4.30
C ALA A 536 27.31 -46.77 -5.20
N VAL A 537 27.33 -47.13 -6.48
CA VAL A 537 27.97 -46.33 -7.52
C VAL A 537 27.01 -45.20 -7.90
N THR A 538 27.43 -43.95 -7.71
CA THR A 538 26.65 -42.76 -8.10
C THR A 538 27.28 -42.12 -9.33
N ILE A 539 26.52 -42.01 -10.41
CA ILE A 539 26.91 -41.28 -11.63
C ILE A 539 26.17 -39.95 -11.64
N GLY A 540 26.89 -38.84 -11.44
CA GLY A 540 26.28 -37.50 -11.35
C GLY A 540 25.84 -36.90 -12.69
N GLN A 541 26.13 -37.58 -13.80
CA GLN A 541 25.80 -37.19 -15.17
C GLN A 541 25.00 -38.32 -15.86
N ASN A 542 24.87 -38.29 -17.18
CA ASN A 542 24.21 -39.36 -17.93
C ASN A 542 25.06 -40.64 -17.91
N LEU A 543 24.45 -41.77 -17.56
CA LEU A 543 25.01 -43.09 -17.83
C LEU A 543 24.61 -43.53 -19.24
N ILE A 544 25.60 -43.79 -20.09
CA ILE A 544 25.41 -44.40 -21.42
C ILE A 544 26.11 -45.76 -21.39
N VAL A 545 25.34 -46.82 -21.61
CA VAL A 545 25.87 -48.19 -21.80
C VAL A 545 25.73 -48.51 -23.28
N THR A 546 26.84 -48.71 -23.97
CA THR A 546 26.86 -48.99 -25.43
C THR A 546 26.64 -50.46 -25.75
N GLY A 547 26.83 -51.34 -24.77
CA GLY A 547 26.44 -52.75 -24.82
C GLY A 547 25.19 -53.01 -23.96
N ASP A 548 25.02 -54.26 -23.54
CA ASP A 548 23.87 -54.67 -22.74
C ASP A 548 24.00 -54.23 -21.27
N LEU A 549 22.87 -53.85 -20.66
CA LEU A 549 22.77 -53.63 -19.22
C LEU A 549 22.11 -54.84 -18.56
N THR A 550 22.90 -55.64 -17.84
CA THR A 550 22.38 -56.69 -16.95
C THR A 550 22.39 -56.20 -15.51
N VAL A 551 21.20 -56.15 -14.88
CA VAL A 551 21.06 -55.80 -13.45
C VAL A 551 20.77 -57.08 -12.66
N SER A 552 21.77 -57.57 -11.92
CA SER A 552 21.62 -58.73 -11.04
C SER A 552 21.31 -58.26 -9.62
N GLY A 553 20.02 -58.22 -9.28
CA GLY A 553 19.53 -57.83 -7.96
C GLY A 553 18.06 -58.21 -7.81
N SER A 554 17.53 -58.18 -6.59
CA SER A 554 16.11 -58.47 -6.35
C SER A 554 15.19 -57.28 -6.69
N THR A 555 15.73 -56.06 -6.80
CA THR A 555 14.98 -54.85 -7.11
C THR A 555 15.73 -53.94 -8.08
N THR A 556 14.98 -53.27 -8.95
CA THR A 556 15.46 -52.15 -9.76
C THR A 556 14.49 -50.98 -9.56
N THR A 557 14.98 -49.85 -9.05
CA THR A 557 14.17 -48.65 -8.81
C THR A 557 14.55 -47.57 -9.82
N ILE A 558 13.60 -47.15 -10.66
CA ILE A 558 13.80 -46.09 -11.65
C ILE A 558 12.94 -44.88 -11.26
N SER A 559 13.58 -43.82 -10.79
CA SER A 559 12.93 -42.54 -10.48
C SER A 559 13.06 -41.58 -11.66
N SER A 560 12.27 -41.83 -12.71
CA SER A 560 12.22 -40.99 -13.90
C SER A 560 10.81 -40.42 -14.11
N THR A 561 10.71 -39.26 -14.77
CA THR A 561 9.43 -38.74 -15.26
C THR A 561 8.91 -39.53 -16.45
N THR A 562 9.80 -40.16 -17.22
CA THR A 562 9.46 -40.95 -18.40
C THR A 562 10.43 -42.11 -18.56
N ILE A 563 9.88 -43.29 -18.84
CA ILE A 563 10.62 -44.48 -19.24
C ILE A 563 10.13 -44.80 -20.66
N THR A 564 11.06 -44.79 -21.62
CA THR A 564 10.81 -45.25 -23.00
C THR A 564 11.49 -46.60 -23.17
N VAL A 565 10.72 -47.58 -23.62
CA VAL A 565 11.23 -48.90 -23.99
C VAL A 565 10.92 -49.06 -25.47
N ASP A 566 11.95 -49.01 -26.30
CA ASP A 566 11.80 -49.17 -27.75
C ASP A 566 11.71 -50.65 -28.16
N ASP A 567 12.10 -51.55 -27.25
CA ASP A 567 11.97 -52.99 -27.45
C ASP A 567 10.50 -53.38 -27.64
N LYS A 568 10.28 -54.36 -28.51
CA LYS A 568 8.93 -54.82 -28.85
C LYS A 568 8.25 -55.55 -27.68
N HIS A 569 9.02 -56.10 -26.75
CA HIS A 569 8.50 -56.94 -25.67
C HIS A 569 9.02 -56.47 -24.31
N VAL A 570 8.13 -56.50 -23.33
CA VAL A 570 8.47 -56.45 -21.90
C VAL A 570 8.05 -57.80 -21.32
N GLU A 571 9.02 -58.64 -20.99
CA GLU A 571 8.78 -59.97 -20.45
C GLU A 571 8.76 -59.91 -18.92
N LEU A 572 7.65 -60.32 -18.32
CA LEU A 572 7.49 -60.45 -16.87
C LEU A 572 7.61 -61.93 -16.48
N ASN A 573 8.16 -62.20 -15.29
CA ASN A 573 8.37 -63.57 -14.80
C ASN A 573 9.19 -64.45 -15.79
N ALA A 574 10.17 -63.84 -16.45
CA ALA A 574 11.14 -64.51 -17.32
C ALA A 574 12.20 -65.27 -16.50
N VAL A 575 11.74 -66.25 -15.73
CA VAL A 575 12.59 -67.19 -14.97
C VAL A 575 12.84 -68.45 -15.81
N ASP A 576 13.80 -69.29 -15.40
CA ASP A 576 14.22 -70.49 -16.16
C ASP A 576 13.06 -71.47 -16.48
N SER A 577 11.99 -71.47 -15.67
CA SER A 577 10.80 -72.30 -15.87
C SER A 577 9.52 -71.51 -15.50
N PRO A 578 8.92 -70.75 -16.44
CA PRO A 578 7.70 -69.98 -16.18
C PRO A 578 6.47 -70.88 -16.01
N SER A 579 5.54 -70.48 -15.14
CA SER A 579 4.28 -71.18 -14.82
C SER A 579 3.24 -70.18 -14.30
N ASP A 580 1.95 -70.52 -14.30
CA ASP A 580 0.94 -69.61 -13.72
C ASP A 580 1.15 -69.39 -12.21
N ALA A 581 1.77 -70.38 -11.54
CA ALA A 581 2.06 -70.32 -10.11
C ALA A 581 3.17 -69.31 -9.74
N ASN A 582 4.21 -69.16 -10.57
CA ASN A 582 5.24 -68.13 -10.34
C ASN A 582 4.90 -66.78 -11.00
N ALA A 583 3.96 -66.75 -11.94
CA ALA A 583 3.40 -65.52 -12.50
C ALA A 583 2.33 -64.87 -11.60
N ASP A 584 1.77 -65.60 -10.64
CA ASP A 584 0.69 -65.12 -9.77
C ASP A 584 1.08 -63.84 -9.02
N GLY A 585 0.25 -62.81 -9.13
CA GLY A 585 0.54 -61.47 -8.59
C GLY A 585 1.55 -60.65 -9.42
N GLY A 586 2.06 -61.18 -10.53
CA GLY A 586 2.90 -60.44 -11.47
C GLY A 586 2.10 -59.42 -12.27
N GLY A 587 2.69 -58.24 -12.53
CA GLY A 587 2.03 -57.20 -13.31
C GLY A 587 2.48 -55.79 -12.97
N LEU A 588 1.57 -54.83 -13.13
CA LEU A 588 1.82 -53.40 -12.92
C LEU A 588 1.04 -52.89 -11.70
N ILE A 589 1.73 -52.15 -10.83
CA ILE A 589 1.12 -51.45 -9.70
C ILE A 589 1.42 -49.95 -9.82
N LEU A 590 0.38 -49.14 -9.97
CA LEU A 590 0.43 -47.70 -9.85
C LEU A 590 0.13 -47.31 -8.40
N LYS A 591 1.16 -46.81 -7.71
CA LYS A 591 1.04 -46.34 -6.33
C LYS A 591 0.12 -45.12 -6.24
N SER A 592 -0.86 -45.16 -5.33
CA SER A 592 -1.71 -44.02 -4.96
C SER A 592 -2.11 -44.15 -3.48
N ALA A 593 -3.09 -43.38 -2.98
CA ALA A 593 -3.56 -43.53 -1.59
C ALA A 593 -4.00 -44.98 -1.28
N SER A 594 -4.55 -45.66 -2.29
CA SER A 594 -4.64 -47.12 -2.39
C SER A 594 -4.03 -47.58 -3.71
N ASP A 595 -3.29 -48.67 -3.72
CA ASP A 595 -2.64 -49.15 -4.95
C ASP A 595 -3.64 -49.49 -6.04
N ARG A 596 -3.31 -49.10 -7.27
CA ARG A 596 -4.08 -49.43 -8.48
C ARG A 596 -3.28 -50.46 -9.26
N SER A 597 -3.89 -51.55 -9.69
CA SER A 597 -3.15 -52.71 -10.15
C SER A 597 -3.78 -53.39 -11.37
N ILE A 598 -2.90 -53.92 -12.21
CA ILE A 598 -3.19 -54.85 -13.30
C ILE A 598 -2.32 -56.07 -13.03
N LEU A 599 -2.90 -57.14 -12.48
CA LEU A 599 -2.14 -58.30 -11.99
C LEU A 599 -2.68 -59.59 -12.58
N TRP A 600 -1.77 -60.50 -12.95
CA TRP A 600 -2.13 -61.87 -13.26
C TRP A 600 -2.61 -62.57 -12.00
N SER A 601 -3.78 -63.22 -12.09
CA SER A 601 -4.34 -64.02 -11.01
C SER A 601 -4.49 -65.46 -11.48
N ASN A 602 -3.65 -66.34 -10.95
CA ASN A 602 -3.69 -67.77 -11.26
C ASN A 602 -5.05 -68.38 -10.85
N ALA A 603 -5.62 -67.93 -9.73
CA ALA A 603 -6.92 -68.41 -9.26
C ALA A 603 -8.09 -68.11 -10.22
N ASN A 604 -8.01 -66.99 -10.93
CA ASN A 604 -9.05 -66.56 -11.87
C ASN A 604 -8.68 -66.81 -13.33
N ASP A 605 -7.47 -67.34 -13.59
CA ASP A 605 -6.87 -67.53 -14.90
C ASP A 605 -7.00 -66.27 -15.79
N ALA A 606 -6.74 -65.10 -15.21
CA ALA A 606 -7.02 -63.83 -15.85
C ALA A 606 -6.19 -62.66 -15.29
N TRP A 607 -6.07 -61.61 -16.11
CA TRP A 607 -5.66 -60.30 -15.65
C TRP A 607 -6.76 -59.65 -14.84
N THR A 608 -6.43 -59.27 -13.62
CA THR A 608 -7.34 -58.61 -12.68
C THR A 608 -7.00 -57.13 -12.60
N PHE A 609 -8.02 -56.30 -12.83
CA PHE A 609 -7.97 -54.86 -12.69
C PHE A 609 -8.72 -54.50 -11.41
N ASN A 610 -8.05 -53.85 -10.46
CA ASN A 610 -8.71 -53.42 -9.22
C ASN A 610 -9.34 -52.02 -9.34
N GLN A 611 -9.21 -51.39 -10.51
CA GLN A 611 -9.84 -50.13 -10.89
C GLN A 611 -10.62 -50.33 -12.19
N ASN A 612 -11.53 -49.40 -12.44
CA ASN A 612 -12.32 -49.38 -13.67
C ASN A 612 -11.41 -49.21 -14.90
N ILE A 613 -11.77 -49.88 -15.99
CA ILE A 613 -11.19 -49.63 -17.31
C ILE A 613 -12.07 -48.59 -18.00
N TYR A 614 -11.51 -47.41 -18.25
CA TYR A 614 -12.20 -46.34 -18.97
C TYR A 614 -11.52 -46.11 -20.33
N PRO A 615 -12.15 -46.46 -21.46
CA PRO A 615 -11.61 -46.10 -22.77
C PRO A 615 -11.63 -44.59 -22.92
N SER A 616 -10.51 -44.00 -23.37
CA SER A 616 -10.35 -42.54 -23.47
C SER A 616 -11.26 -41.87 -24.50
N ALA A 617 -11.97 -42.66 -25.32
CA ALA A 617 -13.01 -42.21 -26.22
C ALA A 617 -14.17 -43.21 -26.19
N ASP A 618 -15.34 -42.72 -25.81
CA ASP A 618 -16.55 -43.49 -25.43
C ASP A 618 -17.30 -44.13 -26.61
N SER A 619 -16.68 -44.25 -27.79
CA SER A 619 -17.38 -44.79 -28.98
C SER A 619 -16.51 -45.24 -30.16
N SER A 620 -15.23 -44.88 -30.22
CA SER A 620 -14.36 -45.24 -31.36
C SER A 620 -13.57 -46.55 -31.15
N PHE A 621 -13.38 -46.97 -29.90
CA PHE A 621 -12.60 -48.15 -29.57
C PHE A 621 -13.53 -49.30 -29.22
N ASN A 622 -13.50 -50.31 -30.09
CA ASN A 622 -14.22 -51.54 -29.83
C ASN A 622 -13.43 -52.37 -28.81
N ILE A 623 -14.00 -52.61 -27.63
CA ILE A 623 -13.41 -53.47 -26.59
C ILE A 623 -13.39 -54.96 -27.05
N GLY A 624 -13.94 -55.28 -28.24
CA GLY A 624 -13.62 -56.47 -29.02
C GLY A 624 -14.05 -56.35 -30.49
N ALA A 625 -13.12 -56.36 -31.45
CA ALA A 625 -13.44 -56.25 -32.89
C ALA A 625 -14.37 -57.38 -33.39
N ASP A 626 -14.99 -57.23 -34.58
CA ASP A 626 -15.91 -58.24 -35.13
C ASP A 626 -15.33 -59.66 -35.22
N ALA A 627 -14.00 -59.76 -35.37
CA ALA A 627 -13.27 -61.04 -35.40
C ALA A 627 -12.89 -61.58 -34.01
N THR A 628 -12.93 -60.76 -32.96
CA THR A 628 -12.56 -61.09 -31.58
C THR A 628 -13.62 -60.55 -30.63
N ARG A 629 -14.75 -61.26 -30.55
CA ARG A 629 -15.81 -60.96 -29.60
C ARG A 629 -15.48 -61.62 -28.26
N PHE A 630 -15.87 -61.00 -27.16
CA PHE A 630 -16.02 -61.76 -25.92
C PHE A 630 -17.00 -62.91 -26.19
N THR A 631 -16.53 -64.16 -26.07
CA THR A 631 -17.39 -65.35 -26.22
C THR A 631 -18.60 -65.27 -25.30
N ALA A 632 -18.41 -64.68 -24.11
CA ALA A 632 -19.46 -64.21 -23.23
C ALA A 632 -19.03 -62.89 -22.57
N GLY A 633 -19.88 -61.86 -22.65
CA GLY A 633 -19.75 -60.64 -21.85
C GLY A 633 -20.59 -60.77 -20.58
N TYR A 634 -19.94 -60.80 -19.42
CA TYR A 634 -20.63 -60.83 -18.13
C TYR A 634 -20.81 -59.39 -17.64
N PHE A 635 -21.92 -58.77 -18.00
CA PHE A 635 -22.30 -57.43 -17.55
C PHE A 635 -23.32 -57.55 -16.41
N ASP A 636 -23.00 -56.97 -15.24
CA ASP A 636 -23.92 -56.93 -14.09
C ASP A 636 -25.11 -56.01 -14.35
N THR A 637 -24.89 -54.87 -15.02
CA THR A 637 -25.94 -53.97 -15.49
C THR A 637 -25.45 -53.17 -16.71
N VAL A 638 -26.29 -53.06 -17.74
CA VAL A 638 -26.02 -52.23 -18.92
C VAL A 638 -26.69 -50.86 -18.73
N TYR A 639 -25.92 -49.87 -18.28
CA TYR A 639 -26.38 -48.48 -18.25
C TYR A 639 -25.99 -47.77 -19.54
N GLY A 640 -26.97 -47.52 -20.41
CA GLY A 640 -26.80 -46.67 -21.57
C GLY A 640 -28.05 -45.82 -21.77
N ALA A 641 -27.90 -44.50 -21.79
CA ALA A 641 -28.89 -43.57 -22.34
C ALA A 641 -28.88 -43.61 -23.89
N GLY A 642 -28.50 -44.76 -24.45
CA GLY A 642 -28.45 -45.02 -25.87
C GLY A 642 -29.79 -45.55 -26.32
N ASN A 643 -30.21 -45.11 -27.50
CA ASN A 643 -31.22 -45.80 -28.26
C ASN A 643 -30.66 -47.21 -28.55
N PHE A 644 -31.11 -48.25 -27.83
CA PHE A 644 -30.75 -49.63 -28.12
C PHE A 644 -31.41 -50.01 -29.45
N SER A 645 -30.78 -49.66 -30.57
CA SER A 645 -31.32 -49.91 -31.91
C SER A 645 -31.34 -51.41 -32.24
N THR A 646 -30.47 -52.20 -31.61
CA THR A 646 -30.41 -53.66 -31.74
C THR A 646 -29.91 -54.30 -30.44
N ILE A 647 -30.75 -55.06 -29.75
CA ILE A 647 -30.31 -56.11 -28.81
C ILE A 647 -30.35 -57.42 -29.60
N THR A 648 -29.24 -58.14 -29.67
CA THR A 648 -29.15 -59.40 -30.41
C THR A 648 -28.42 -60.40 -29.52
N GLY A 649 -29.10 -61.45 -29.08
CA GLY A 649 -28.43 -62.56 -28.36
C GLY A 649 -29.19 -63.19 -27.19
N SER A 650 -30.28 -62.62 -26.69
CA SER A 650 -31.27 -63.40 -25.93
C SER A 650 -32.48 -63.64 -26.81
N GLY A 651 -32.96 -64.89 -26.83
CA GLY A 651 -34.07 -65.35 -27.67
C GLY A 651 -35.38 -64.60 -27.45
N ASP A 652 -35.47 -63.80 -26.36
CA ASP A 652 -36.44 -62.73 -26.20
C ASP A 652 -35.75 -61.38 -26.14
N VAL A 653 -35.88 -60.66 -27.25
CA VAL A 653 -35.95 -59.20 -27.35
C VAL A 653 -36.99 -58.97 -28.43
N ALA A 654 -38.27 -59.21 -28.09
CA ALA A 654 -39.33 -59.32 -29.10
C ALA A 654 -40.71 -59.24 -28.39
N ILE A 655 -41.66 -58.32 -28.62
CA ILE A 655 -41.93 -57.23 -29.62
C ILE A 655 -43.00 -57.60 -30.67
N ASN A 656 -43.81 -56.64 -31.14
CA ASN A 656 -44.04 -56.41 -32.59
C ASN A 656 -44.66 -55.04 -32.92
N THR A 657 -44.24 -54.46 -34.05
CA THR A 657 -44.94 -53.35 -34.72
C THR A 657 -46.26 -53.83 -35.32
N ASN A 658 -47.27 -52.95 -35.30
CA ASN A 658 -48.70 -53.20 -35.48
C ASN A 658 -49.41 -53.72 -34.23
N ASP A 659 -48.81 -54.50 -33.32
CA ASP A 659 -49.51 -55.01 -32.12
C ASP A 659 -49.83 -53.93 -31.06
N PHE A 660 -49.05 -52.85 -30.97
CA PHE A 660 -49.34 -51.67 -30.15
C PHE A 660 -48.68 -50.43 -30.77
N VAL A 661 -49.48 -49.45 -31.22
CA VAL A 661 -49.05 -48.20 -31.88
C VAL A 661 -49.64 -47.01 -31.13
N VAL A 662 -48.83 -46.02 -30.73
CA VAL A 662 -49.31 -44.73 -30.19
C VAL A 662 -48.91 -43.66 -31.20
N ASP A 663 -49.90 -43.11 -31.91
CA ASP A 663 -49.68 -42.05 -32.90
C ASP A 663 -49.62 -40.69 -32.19
N THR A 664 -48.47 -40.01 -32.31
CA THR A 664 -48.17 -38.75 -31.61
C THR A 664 -48.25 -37.52 -32.52
N ASP A 665 -48.84 -37.62 -33.72
CA ASP A 665 -49.01 -36.43 -34.58
C ASP A 665 -49.91 -35.36 -33.91
N GLY A 666 -49.39 -34.14 -33.82
CA GLY A 666 -49.92 -33.03 -33.01
C GLY A 666 -51.23 -32.43 -33.50
N SER A 667 -51.68 -32.82 -34.70
CA SER A 667 -52.97 -32.40 -35.25
C SER A 667 -54.16 -33.09 -34.57
N ASN A 668 -53.95 -34.27 -33.97
CA ASN A 668 -55.00 -35.00 -33.23
C ASN A 668 -54.39 -36.04 -32.24
N PRO A 669 -53.80 -35.58 -31.11
CA PRO A 669 -52.94 -36.39 -30.25
C PRO A 669 -53.76 -37.21 -29.24
N ALA A 670 -54.31 -38.35 -29.67
CA ALA A 670 -54.99 -39.29 -28.76
C ALA A 670 -55.17 -40.70 -29.33
N LYS A 671 -54.38 -41.17 -30.30
CA LYS A 671 -54.69 -42.42 -31.03
C LYS A 671 -53.78 -43.59 -30.67
N VAL A 672 -54.38 -44.70 -30.23
CA VAL A 672 -53.70 -45.96 -29.86
C VAL A 672 -54.26 -47.12 -30.70
N GLY A 673 -53.43 -47.86 -31.41
CA GLY A 673 -53.79 -49.02 -32.23
C GLY A 673 -53.25 -50.33 -31.67
N ILE A 674 -54.01 -51.42 -31.72
CA ILE A 674 -53.56 -52.78 -31.40
C ILE A 674 -53.85 -53.70 -32.60
N ASN A 675 -52.82 -54.32 -33.14
CA ASN A 675 -52.80 -55.01 -34.44
C ASN A 675 -53.24 -54.15 -35.64
N GLN A 676 -52.81 -52.89 -35.68
CA GLN A 676 -53.18 -51.91 -36.72
C GLN A 676 -51.98 -51.02 -37.07
N ALA A 677 -51.77 -50.74 -38.36
CA ALA A 677 -50.61 -49.99 -38.83
C ALA A 677 -50.73 -48.46 -38.69
N THR A 678 -51.94 -47.90 -38.78
CA THR A 678 -52.20 -46.45 -38.62
C THR A 678 -53.55 -46.24 -37.93
N PRO A 679 -53.60 -45.95 -36.62
CA PRO A 679 -54.86 -45.77 -35.92
C PRO A 679 -55.53 -44.47 -36.36
N LEU A 680 -56.73 -44.54 -36.94
CA LEU A 680 -57.47 -43.39 -37.45
C LEU A 680 -58.41 -42.79 -36.39
N ALA A 681 -58.68 -43.55 -35.33
CA ALA A 681 -59.48 -43.16 -34.16
C ALA A 681 -58.64 -43.21 -32.86
N PRO A 682 -59.11 -42.58 -31.76
CA PRO A 682 -58.39 -42.57 -30.48
C PRO A 682 -58.02 -43.96 -29.91
N LEU A 683 -58.80 -45.00 -30.22
CA LEU A 683 -58.48 -46.39 -29.90
C LEU A 683 -58.99 -47.32 -31.02
N GLN A 684 -58.14 -48.22 -31.56
CA GLN A 684 -58.48 -49.11 -32.68
C GLN A 684 -57.91 -50.53 -32.48
N ILE A 685 -58.75 -51.57 -32.66
CA ILE A 685 -58.41 -52.99 -32.42
C ILE A 685 -58.92 -53.86 -33.60
N ALA A 686 -58.15 -54.85 -34.07
CA ALA A 686 -58.36 -55.54 -35.34
C ALA A 686 -59.64 -56.39 -35.51
N ASN A 687 -60.27 -56.91 -34.44
CA ASN A 687 -61.51 -57.69 -34.55
C ASN A 687 -62.66 -57.02 -33.78
N LEU A 688 -63.47 -56.24 -34.50
CA LEU A 688 -64.74 -55.68 -34.02
C LEU A 688 -65.85 -56.44 -34.74
N GLY A 689 -66.73 -57.16 -34.02
CA GLY A 689 -67.73 -58.07 -34.60
C GLY A 689 -68.66 -57.45 -35.65
N PHE A 690 -68.20 -57.35 -36.89
CA PHE A 690 -68.93 -56.94 -38.08
C PHE A 690 -68.44 -57.78 -39.27
N GLY A 691 -69.34 -58.29 -40.10
CA GLY A 691 -68.99 -59.07 -41.29
C GLY A 691 -70.08 -59.03 -42.36
N GLU A 692 -69.72 -59.38 -43.59
CA GLU A 692 -70.62 -59.45 -44.75
C GLU A 692 -70.48 -60.80 -45.45
N VAL A 693 -71.60 -61.38 -45.89
CA VAL A 693 -71.65 -62.70 -46.54
C VAL A 693 -72.63 -62.64 -47.70
N THR A 694 -72.23 -63.16 -48.86
CA THR A 694 -73.07 -63.21 -50.07
C THR A 694 -73.25 -64.65 -50.53
N GLY A 695 -74.32 -64.94 -51.24
CA GLY A 695 -74.66 -66.29 -51.65
C GLY A 695 -75.69 -66.29 -52.77
N THR A 696 -75.54 -67.23 -53.70
CA THR A 696 -76.36 -67.31 -54.90
C THR A 696 -77.00 -68.68 -54.99
N LEU A 697 -78.27 -68.73 -55.38
CA LEU A 697 -78.93 -69.94 -55.83
C LEU A 697 -79.40 -69.72 -57.27
N SER A 698 -78.84 -70.48 -58.22
CA SER A 698 -79.24 -70.35 -59.62
C SER A 698 -80.68 -70.84 -59.82
N ALA A 699 -81.38 -70.25 -60.79
CA ALA A 699 -82.74 -70.63 -61.17
C ALA A 699 -82.89 -72.15 -61.43
N THR A 700 -81.87 -72.79 -61.98
CA THR A 700 -81.90 -74.24 -62.30
C THR A 700 -81.89 -75.11 -61.04
N ASP A 701 -81.26 -74.63 -59.97
CA ASP A 701 -81.15 -75.35 -58.70
C ASP A 701 -82.30 -75.02 -57.75
N ASN A 702 -83.09 -73.99 -58.03
CA ASN A 702 -84.21 -73.59 -57.19
C ASN A 702 -85.49 -74.38 -57.49
N ASN A 703 -85.54 -75.63 -57.00
CA ASN A 703 -86.64 -76.59 -57.22
C ASN A 703 -87.50 -76.83 -55.96
N GLY A 704 -87.69 -75.81 -55.13
CA GLY A 704 -88.58 -75.84 -53.94
C GLY A 704 -88.05 -76.58 -52.70
N SER A 705 -86.81 -77.06 -52.74
CA SER A 705 -86.15 -77.71 -51.59
C SER A 705 -84.74 -77.19 -51.30
N ASN A 706 -84.18 -76.37 -52.20
CA ASN A 706 -82.82 -75.87 -52.08
C ASN A 706 -82.82 -74.49 -51.43
N VAL A 707 -81.87 -74.27 -50.53
CA VAL A 707 -81.75 -73.06 -49.70
C VAL A 707 -80.36 -72.45 -49.87
N ILE A 708 -80.24 -71.13 -49.71
CA ILE A 708 -78.95 -70.45 -49.61
C ILE A 708 -78.53 -70.49 -48.14
N THR A 709 -77.41 -71.14 -47.85
CA THR A 709 -76.83 -71.17 -46.49
C THR A 709 -75.57 -70.31 -46.44
N MET A 710 -75.53 -69.37 -45.49
CA MET A 710 -74.49 -68.36 -45.36
C MET A 710 -73.89 -68.39 -43.96
N ALA A 711 -72.61 -68.74 -43.84
CA ALA A 711 -71.91 -68.73 -42.56
C ALA A 711 -71.62 -67.29 -42.11
N LEU A 712 -72.22 -66.86 -41.00
CA LEU A 712 -72.09 -65.51 -40.46
C LEU A 712 -70.79 -65.38 -39.66
N PHE A 713 -70.73 -66.02 -38.49
CA PHE A 713 -69.59 -66.00 -37.59
C PHE A 713 -69.48 -67.30 -36.79
N ALA A 714 -68.30 -67.57 -36.24
CA ALA A 714 -68.09 -68.74 -35.40
C ALA A 714 -68.86 -68.60 -34.09
N VAL A 715 -69.57 -69.65 -33.67
CA VAL A 715 -70.37 -69.63 -32.43
C VAL A 715 -69.53 -69.47 -31.16
N SER A 716 -68.21 -69.65 -31.27
CA SER A 716 -67.25 -69.37 -30.21
C SER A 716 -66.91 -67.89 -30.04
N GLN A 717 -67.23 -67.04 -31.04
CA GLN A 717 -66.79 -65.65 -31.09
C GLN A 717 -67.85 -64.66 -30.58
N PHE A 718 -69.12 -64.86 -30.92
CA PHE A 718 -70.23 -63.99 -30.49
C PHE A 718 -71.43 -64.85 -30.11
N ARG A 719 -72.31 -64.37 -29.22
CA ARG A 719 -73.53 -65.09 -28.79
C ARG A 719 -74.78 -64.69 -29.57
N SER A 720 -74.82 -63.46 -30.05
CA SER A 720 -75.91 -62.91 -30.84
C SER A 720 -75.37 -61.92 -31.86
N ALA A 721 -76.18 -61.57 -32.85
CA ALA A 721 -75.85 -60.54 -33.83
C ALA A 721 -77.11 -59.85 -34.35
N LYS A 722 -76.94 -58.62 -34.84
CA LYS A 722 -77.93 -57.96 -35.69
C LYS A 722 -77.52 -58.17 -37.15
N LEU A 723 -78.48 -58.43 -38.02
CA LEU A 723 -78.32 -58.66 -39.45
C LEU A 723 -79.12 -57.63 -40.24
N LEU A 724 -78.59 -57.28 -41.41
CA LEU A 724 -79.33 -56.68 -42.51
C LEU A 724 -79.17 -57.60 -43.72
N ILE A 725 -80.30 -58.12 -44.19
CA ILE A 725 -80.41 -59.15 -45.22
C ILE A 725 -81.04 -58.51 -46.46
N GLU A 726 -80.42 -58.70 -47.61
CA GLU A 726 -80.91 -58.28 -48.91
C GLU A 726 -80.98 -59.51 -49.82
N VAL A 727 -82.11 -59.72 -50.49
CA VAL A 727 -82.33 -60.82 -51.42
C VAL A 727 -82.86 -60.27 -52.72
N ASP A 728 -82.20 -60.66 -53.80
CA ASP A 728 -82.51 -60.22 -55.15
C ASP A 728 -82.92 -61.43 -55.99
N GLY A 729 -84.22 -61.53 -56.28
CA GLY A 729 -84.77 -62.58 -57.13
C GLY A 729 -84.84 -62.11 -58.59
N ASP A 730 -84.15 -62.81 -59.49
CA ASP A 730 -84.15 -62.60 -60.94
C ASP A 730 -84.56 -63.90 -61.65
N ASP A 731 -85.69 -63.89 -62.37
CA ASP A 731 -86.22 -65.09 -63.03
C ASP A 731 -85.43 -65.53 -64.28
N GLY A 732 -84.34 -64.82 -64.61
CA GLY A 732 -83.39 -65.22 -65.64
C GLY A 732 -83.96 -65.16 -67.06
N SER A 733 -85.09 -64.47 -67.27
CA SER A 733 -85.61 -64.13 -68.60
C SER A 733 -84.69 -63.09 -69.27
N GLY A 734 -83.51 -63.56 -69.69
CA GLY A 734 -82.36 -62.73 -70.08
C GLY A 734 -82.71 -61.55 -70.97
N GLY A 735 -82.44 -60.34 -70.48
CA GLY A 735 -82.51 -59.12 -71.29
C GLY A 735 -82.94 -57.84 -70.57
N GLY A 736 -82.35 -57.50 -69.41
CA GLY A 736 -82.28 -56.12 -68.90
C GLY A 736 -83.59 -55.33 -68.78
N SER A 737 -84.76 -55.98 -68.74
CA SER A 737 -86.05 -55.34 -68.59
C SER A 737 -86.54 -55.52 -67.14
N PRO A 738 -86.84 -54.46 -66.37
CA PRO A 738 -87.05 -54.51 -64.91
C PRO A 738 -88.33 -55.22 -64.44
N GLY A 739 -88.98 -55.99 -65.32
CA GLY A 739 -90.34 -56.48 -65.09
C GLY A 739 -90.46 -57.57 -64.02
N ASN A 740 -89.43 -58.38 -63.82
CA ASN A 740 -89.50 -59.58 -62.95
C ASN A 740 -88.31 -59.73 -61.98
N ARG A 741 -87.50 -58.68 -61.79
CA ARG A 741 -86.46 -58.65 -60.75
C ARG A 741 -86.97 -57.92 -59.51
N VAL A 742 -87.01 -58.60 -58.38
CA VAL A 742 -87.52 -58.03 -57.12
C VAL A 742 -86.44 -58.12 -56.05
N ILE A 743 -86.14 -56.97 -55.45
CA ILE A 743 -85.20 -56.85 -54.34
C ILE A 743 -86.01 -56.72 -53.06
N GLU A 744 -85.73 -57.59 -52.11
CA GLU A 744 -86.25 -57.57 -50.76
C GLU A 744 -85.12 -57.25 -49.77
N ALA A 745 -85.36 -56.33 -48.85
CA ALA A 745 -84.45 -56.05 -47.75
C ALA A 745 -85.16 -56.23 -46.40
N ALA A 746 -84.47 -56.80 -45.43
CA ALA A 746 -85.00 -57.09 -44.11
C ALA A 746 -83.92 -56.93 -43.03
N GLU A 747 -84.30 -56.43 -41.85
CA GLU A 747 -83.44 -56.53 -40.67
C GLU A 747 -83.78 -57.77 -39.87
N ALA A 748 -82.79 -58.34 -39.20
CA ALA A 748 -83.03 -59.40 -38.24
C ALA A 748 -82.11 -59.31 -37.04
N VAL A 749 -82.54 -59.86 -35.91
CA VAL A 749 -81.65 -60.15 -34.78
C VAL A 749 -81.60 -61.65 -34.61
N VAL A 750 -80.39 -62.18 -34.49
CA VAL A 750 -80.12 -63.60 -34.30
C VAL A 750 -79.44 -63.83 -32.97
N THR A 751 -79.73 -64.96 -32.35
CA THR A 751 -79.06 -65.44 -31.14
C THR A 751 -78.91 -66.95 -31.21
N HIS A 752 -77.92 -67.50 -30.51
CA HIS A 752 -77.74 -68.94 -30.43
C HIS A 752 -77.20 -69.35 -29.06
N ASP A 753 -77.45 -70.60 -28.68
CA ASP A 753 -76.87 -71.21 -27.47
C ASP A 753 -75.54 -71.93 -27.74
N GLY A 754 -75.18 -72.10 -29.02
CA GLY A 754 -73.98 -72.79 -29.49
C GLY A 754 -74.31 -74.07 -30.26
N SER A 755 -75.55 -74.55 -30.17
CA SER A 755 -76.08 -75.74 -30.85
C SER A 755 -77.27 -75.41 -31.74
N ASP A 756 -78.12 -74.47 -31.34
CA ASP A 756 -79.29 -74.02 -32.10
C ASP A 756 -79.36 -72.50 -32.19
N GLY A 757 -79.92 -72.00 -33.30
CA GLY A 757 -80.12 -70.58 -33.56
C GLY A 757 -81.60 -70.17 -33.52
N ARG A 758 -81.85 -68.91 -33.16
CA ARG A 758 -83.14 -68.22 -33.29
C ARG A 758 -82.94 -66.93 -34.05
N ILE A 759 -83.87 -66.61 -34.94
CA ILE A 759 -83.91 -65.36 -35.70
C ILE A 759 -85.26 -64.69 -35.51
N THR A 760 -85.23 -63.37 -35.34
CA THR A 760 -86.42 -62.52 -35.40
C THR A 760 -86.20 -61.49 -36.50
N THR A 761 -86.97 -61.60 -37.58
CA THR A 761 -86.92 -60.70 -38.73
C THR A 761 -87.95 -59.59 -38.60
N TYR A 762 -87.57 -58.36 -38.92
CA TYR A 762 -88.45 -57.19 -38.91
C TYR A 762 -88.02 -56.17 -39.97
N GLY A 763 -88.91 -55.23 -40.30
CA GLY A 763 -88.59 -54.17 -41.27
C GLY A 763 -88.38 -54.65 -42.71
N VAL A 764 -89.19 -55.63 -43.17
CA VAL A 764 -89.12 -56.15 -44.54
C VAL A 764 -89.69 -55.12 -45.53
N VAL A 765 -88.94 -54.83 -46.60
CA VAL A 765 -89.33 -53.90 -47.67
C VAL A 765 -88.98 -54.52 -49.02
N GLN A 766 -89.86 -54.37 -50.02
CA GLN A 766 -89.66 -54.89 -51.37
C GLN A 766 -89.68 -53.76 -52.42
N SER A 767 -88.92 -53.94 -53.50
CA SER A 767 -88.81 -52.96 -54.60
C SER A 767 -90.06 -52.87 -55.49
N ASN A 768 -91.00 -53.80 -55.39
CA ASN A 768 -92.27 -53.84 -56.11
C ASN A 768 -93.41 -54.25 -55.15
N ALA A 769 -94.57 -53.57 -55.23
CA ALA A 769 -95.61 -53.62 -54.20
C ALA A 769 -96.68 -54.72 -54.39
N SER A 770 -96.56 -55.60 -55.39
CA SER A 770 -97.64 -56.53 -55.77
C SER A 770 -97.26 -58.02 -55.76
N GLU A 771 -96.16 -58.42 -55.12
CA GLU A 771 -95.69 -59.81 -55.15
C GLU A 771 -95.57 -60.49 -53.78
N THR A 772 -95.58 -61.82 -53.82
CA THR A 772 -95.21 -62.73 -52.73
C THR A 772 -93.82 -62.43 -52.17
N LEU A 773 -93.57 -62.75 -50.90
CA LEU A 773 -92.24 -62.63 -50.29
C LEU A 773 -91.20 -63.35 -51.16
N GLN A 774 -90.01 -62.78 -51.31
CA GLN A 774 -88.97 -63.37 -52.15
C GLN A 774 -88.32 -64.56 -51.45
N ALA A 775 -88.13 -64.47 -50.14
CA ALA A 775 -87.60 -65.56 -49.33
C ALA A 775 -88.07 -65.50 -47.87
N THR A 776 -87.96 -66.63 -47.18
CA THR A 776 -88.06 -66.72 -45.72
C THR A 776 -86.72 -67.02 -45.08
N TYR A 777 -86.50 -66.45 -43.90
CA TYR A 777 -85.20 -66.45 -43.21
C TYR A 777 -85.24 -67.31 -41.96
N SER A 778 -84.29 -68.23 -41.84
CA SER A 778 -84.04 -69.02 -40.65
C SER A 778 -82.55 -69.05 -40.32
N VAL A 779 -82.17 -69.54 -39.14
CA VAL A 779 -80.75 -69.72 -38.78
C VAL A 779 -80.51 -71.12 -38.26
N THR A 780 -79.32 -71.65 -38.54
CA THR A 780 -78.86 -72.95 -38.05
C THR A 780 -77.42 -72.85 -37.60
N VAL A 781 -77.04 -73.64 -36.60
CA VAL A 781 -75.62 -73.78 -36.23
C VAL A 781 -75.08 -75.03 -36.90
N SER A 782 -74.07 -74.85 -37.74
CA SER A 782 -73.43 -75.97 -38.44
C SER A 782 -71.96 -75.65 -38.69
N SER A 783 -71.12 -76.69 -38.65
CA SER A 783 -69.67 -76.57 -38.88
C SER A 783 -68.97 -75.52 -37.99
N GLY A 784 -69.46 -75.31 -36.77
CA GLY A 784 -68.90 -74.35 -35.81
C GLY A 784 -69.29 -72.88 -36.05
N ASN A 785 -70.14 -72.60 -37.04
CA ASN A 785 -70.63 -71.25 -37.36
C ASN A 785 -72.13 -71.15 -37.16
N LEU A 786 -72.60 -69.94 -36.80
CA LEU A 786 -73.99 -69.58 -36.98
C LEU A 786 -74.20 -69.25 -38.45
N ASN A 787 -75.15 -69.94 -39.11
CA ASN A 787 -75.45 -69.76 -40.51
C ASN A 787 -76.86 -69.19 -40.69
N LEU A 788 -77.01 -68.19 -41.55
CA LEU A 788 -78.31 -67.79 -42.06
C LEU A 788 -78.70 -68.73 -43.19
N VAL A 789 -79.94 -69.21 -43.15
CA VAL A 789 -80.54 -70.05 -44.18
C VAL A 789 -81.70 -69.29 -44.80
N ILE A 790 -81.54 -68.94 -46.07
CA ILE A 790 -82.52 -68.22 -46.87
C ILE A 790 -83.23 -69.23 -47.76
N THR A 791 -84.54 -69.37 -47.57
CA THR A 791 -85.38 -70.28 -48.35
C THR A 791 -86.18 -69.46 -49.34
N PRO A 792 -85.90 -69.55 -50.64
CA PRO A 792 -86.70 -68.85 -51.63
C PRO A 792 -88.13 -69.36 -51.66
N GLU A 793 -89.11 -68.47 -51.83
CA GLU A 793 -90.53 -68.83 -51.88
C GLU A 793 -91.05 -69.04 -53.32
N ILE A 794 -90.24 -68.66 -54.32
CA ILE A 794 -90.56 -68.81 -55.75
C ILE A 794 -89.54 -69.74 -56.40
N ASN A 795 -90.02 -70.77 -57.10
CA ASN A 795 -89.15 -71.74 -57.79
C ASN A 795 -88.70 -71.21 -59.16
N SER A 796 -87.58 -71.75 -59.66
CA SER A 796 -87.03 -71.41 -60.99
C SER A 796 -86.63 -69.94 -61.18
N VAL A 797 -86.43 -69.22 -60.07
CA VAL A 797 -85.86 -67.86 -60.02
C VAL A 797 -84.45 -67.95 -59.44
N GLN A 798 -83.51 -67.21 -60.03
CA GLN A 798 -82.17 -67.05 -59.48
C GLN A 798 -82.21 -66.05 -58.32
N TYR A 799 -81.62 -66.42 -57.19
CA TYR A 799 -81.56 -65.59 -56.01
C TYR A 799 -80.13 -65.22 -55.69
N ASP A 800 -79.85 -63.93 -55.60
CA ASP A 800 -78.61 -63.38 -55.07
C ASP A 800 -78.88 -62.72 -53.73
N ALA A 801 -78.34 -63.29 -52.66
CA ALA A 801 -78.50 -62.77 -51.31
C ALA A 801 -77.21 -62.14 -50.79
N ARG A 802 -77.36 -61.10 -49.97
CA ARG A 802 -76.30 -60.41 -49.25
C ARG A 802 -76.73 -60.15 -47.83
N VAL A 803 -75.83 -60.43 -46.89
CA VAL A 803 -76.10 -60.29 -45.46
C VAL A 803 -74.95 -59.58 -44.82
N THR A 804 -75.21 -58.45 -44.19
CA THR A 804 -74.27 -57.84 -43.24
C THR A 804 -74.72 -58.19 -41.84
N TRP A 805 -73.77 -58.49 -40.96
CA TRP A 805 -74.05 -58.83 -39.58
C TRP A 805 -73.09 -58.08 -38.65
N GLN A 806 -73.60 -57.73 -37.48
CA GLN A 806 -72.86 -57.14 -36.37
C GLN A 806 -73.00 -58.06 -35.16
N GLY A 807 -71.91 -58.73 -34.78
CA GLY A 807 -71.80 -59.52 -33.57
C GLY A 807 -72.01 -58.64 -32.35
N MET A 808 -73.02 -58.98 -31.55
CA MET A 808 -73.24 -58.39 -30.24
C MET A 808 -72.32 -59.10 -29.26
N VAL A 809 -71.41 -58.34 -28.66
CA VAL A 809 -70.55 -58.83 -27.59
C VAL A 809 -71.46 -59.16 -26.41
N ALA A 810 -71.29 -60.34 -25.82
CA ALA A 810 -71.96 -60.71 -24.57
C ALA A 810 -71.40 -59.88 -23.40
#